data_AF-A0A847LSD5-F1
#
_entry.id   AF-A0A847LSD5-F1
#
_cell.length_a   1.000
_cell.length_b   1.000
_cell.length_c   1.000
_cell.angle_alpha   90.00
_cell.angle_beta   90.00
_cell.angle_gamma   90.00
#
_symmetry.space_group_name_H-M   'P 1'
#
loop_
_entity.id
_entity.type
_entity.pdbx_description
1 polymer ?
#
loop_
_entity_poly.entity_id
_entity_poly.type
_entity_poly.pdbx_seq_one_letter_code
_entity_poly.pdbx_strand_id
1 'polypeptide(L)'
;MKKLSPLLIISAILIVSLFLFGQSNVKGPIVDQVLVDVRMQEDVGMKDTAEGKTDVFFYGVQGDVFKALPDSVKQKLDVYKIPSGTWSININSYPHVAPYIAKTKDGEFFNPFAIQKVIYALNWLINRKYIVDEILKGDGQPMFTMATPGQPGTYKYNLIPAKLGMTATGNESKAIADINAALTEASKLPALNGRLTKGSKFWQFDGKDVTVKFLIRVDDPQGRVKEGRYIADQIEKAGIKVERLEWDRRKCINTSYNGNPADYEWHLYTEGWGAGSTRKWWDLIIAQMYAPWYGYMPGAANPDYWNYQHQEMDDLTMMLVNGQFANEQEYWDAALKAMNIALNEAMRIYICSQEQYYVANKERFQSRMAYGLGDGLNMWSFKTADVKPGKDGKKVLRVTEFSARGALFMSAWDPIGIDGFTDVYSRALMEPMYDASSFENPYSGDSTPWRVTWDPKKVQTKTTKDKDGNLIGAIPVPETALMYNSATKKWEKVGKGVTCFSTGTYTYKFAKYHNDQVQTIADMLYSFAFMVEWANKDGDNDKYYDDSYSSQIKPGLDVYKGIVINPNGTVTSYFDYNWPMELSRVAAAGVPAFTTLAPWPIYEAMGKLVAEGGAKSGKVYSFTPSGEEIVEPDLLNETCALDVLAKIEEMNAANYIPASIAGYKTAKQVKSDYELCIKWIKAKKNLFISTGPFMLDYYDAKNNQMIMKAY
;
A
#
# COMPACT_ATOMS: atom_id res chain seq x y z
N MET A 1 -78.41 11.42 -10.30
CA MET A 1 -77.05 11.61 -10.88
C MET A 1 -76.46 12.92 -10.36
N LYS A 2 -75.73 12.87 -9.23
CA LYS A 2 -74.87 13.98 -8.81
C LYS A 2 -73.49 13.72 -9.41
N LYS A 3 -73.09 14.58 -10.36
CA LYS A 3 -71.76 14.52 -10.99
C LYS A 3 -70.71 14.74 -9.90
N LEU A 4 -69.95 13.69 -9.57
CA LEU A 4 -68.73 13.83 -8.79
C LEU A 4 -67.76 14.71 -9.59
N SER A 5 -67.23 15.73 -8.92
CA SER A 5 -66.25 16.67 -9.47
C SER A 5 -65.00 15.94 -10.01
N PRO A 6 -64.47 16.31 -11.19
CA PRO A 6 -63.20 15.77 -11.71
C PRO A 6 -62.02 15.93 -10.73
N LEU A 7 -62.09 16.93 -9.83
CA LEU A 7 -61.06 17.21 -8.83
C LEU A 7 -60.93 16.12 -7.75
N LEU A 8 -62.03 15.40 -7.45
CA LEU A 8 -62.05 14.36 -6.41
C LEU A 8 -61.45 13.04 -6.90
N ILE A 9 -61.59 12.73 -8.21
CA ILE A 9 -60.97 11.56 -8.84
C ILE A 9 -59.47 11.80 -9.04
N ILE A 10 -59.05 13.02 -9.40
CA ILE A 10 -57.63 13.39 -9.51
C ILE A 10 -56.94 13.37 -8.14
N SER A 11 -57.61 13.83 -7.07
CA SER A 11 -57.06 13.77 -5.71
C SER A 11 -56.93 12.34 -5.17
N ALA A 12 -57.86 11.45 -5.51
CA ALA A 12 -57.77 10.04 -5.13
C ALA A 12 -56.66 9.28 -5.90
N ILE A 13 -56.42 9.63 -7.17
CA ILE A 13 -55.32 9.05 -7.97
C ILE A 13 -53.94 9.60 -7.51
N LEU A 14 -53.86 10.88 -7.10
CA LEU A 14 -52.65 11.47 -6.51
C LEU A 14 -52.31 10.88 -5.13
N ILE A 15 -53.31 10.56 -4.30
CA ILE A 15 -53.08 9.93 -3.00
C ILE A 15 -52.66 8.47 -3.16
N VAL A 16 -53.18 7.71 -4.14
CA VAL A 16 -52.75 6.33 -4.40
C VAL A 16 -51.37 6.26 -5.08
N SER A 17 -50.97 7.27 -5.86
CA SER A 17 -49.61 7.35 -6.43
C SER A 17 -48.54 7.84 -5.43
N LEU A 18 -48.93 8.49 -4.33
CA LEU A 18 -48.03 8.82 -3.21
C LEU A 18 -47.73 7.62 -2.29
N PHE A 19 -48.46 6.51 -2.39
CA PHE A 19 -48.19 5.27 -1.62
C PHE A 19 -47.29 4.26 -2.36
N LEU A 20 -46.79 4.55 -3.57
CA LEU A 20 -45.96 3.62 -4.36
C LEU A 20 -44.47 4.00 -4.50
N PHE A 21 -43.97 5.01 -3.78
CA PHE A 21 -42.53 5.31 -3.72
C PHE A 21 -41.98 5.41 -2.29
N GLY A 22 -42.47 4.56 -1.41
CA GLY A 22 -41.73 4.15 -0.23
C GLY A 22 -40.92 2.88 -0.52
N GLN A 23 -40.01 2.90 -1.51
CA GLN A 23 -38.94 1.89 -1.49
C GLN A 23 -38.19 2.15 -0.19
N SER A 24 -38.35 1.25 0.79
CA SER A 24 -37.41 1.17 1.90
C SER A 24 -36.01 1.15 1.26
N ASN A 25 -35.20 2.18 1.50
CA ASN A 25 -33.80 2.14 1.10
C ASN A 25 -33.24 0.82 1.64
N VAL A 26 -32.96 -0.13 0.76
CA VAL A 26 -32.22 -1.34 1.13
C VAL A 26 -30.85 -0.82 1.53
N LYS A 27 -30.60 -0.78 2.84
CA LYS A 27 -29.31 -0.37 3.41
C LYS A 27 -28.39 -1.57 3.39
N GLY A 28 -27.11 -1.35 3.10
CA GLY A 28 -26.11 -2.41 3.00
C GLY A 28 -25.68 -2.69 1.55
N PRO A 29 -24.77 -3.66 1.36
CA PRO A 29 -24.31 -4.05 0.04
C PRO A 29 -25.41 -4.77 -0.76
N ILE A 30 -25.26 -4.86 -2.08
CA ILE A 30 -26.27 -5.47 -2.97
C ILE A 30 -26.42 -6.98 -2.74
N VAL A 31 -25.31 -7.66 -2.43
CA VAL A 31 -25.30 -9.10 -2.15
C VAL A 31 -25.46 -9.39 -0.68
N ASP A 32 -26.21 -10.44 -0.35
CA ASP A 32 -26.48 -10.87 1.03
C ASP A 32 -25.24 -11.54 1.66
N GLN A 33 -24.41 -12.16 0.82
CA GLN A 33 -23.29 -12.99 1.25
C GLN A 33 -22.20 -13.05 0.18
N VAL A 34 -20.94 -13.11 0.64
CA VAL A 34 -19.77 -13.40 -0.17
C VAL A 34 -19.15 -14.72 0.30
N LEU A 35 -18.90 -15.63 -0.62
CA LEU A 35 -18.16 -16.87 -0.40
C LEU A 35 -16.79 -16.74 -1.07
N VAL A 36 -15.73 -16.96 -0.32
CA VAL A 36 -14.36 -16.86 -0.82
C VAL A 36 -13.64 -18.18 -0.72
N ASP A 37 -12.95 -18.55 -1.80
CA ASP A 37 -12.02 -19.67 -1.86
C ASP A 37 -10.76 -19.33 -2.69
N VAL A 38 -9.85 -20.30 -2.84
CA VAL A 38 -8.61 -20.13 -3.64
C VAL A 38 -8.44 -21.24 -4.67
N ARG A 39 -7.68 -20.93 -5.73
CA ARG A 39 -7.12 -21.92 -6.66
C ARG A 39 -5.61 -21.77 -6.75
N MET A 40 -4.92 -22.90 -6.95
CA MET A 40 -3.47 -22.93 -7.12
C MET A 40 -3.03 -22.74 -8.58
N GLN A 41 -3.99 -22.67 -9.52
CA GLN A 41 -3.71 -22.50 -10.95
C GLN A 41 -4.65 -21.45 -11.54
N GLU A 42 -4.07 -20.49 -12.26
CA GLU A 42 -4.80 -19.35 -12.85
C GLU A 42 -5.81 -19.81 -13.92
N ASP A 43 -5.44 -20.78 -14.76
CA ASP A 43 -6.32 -21.29 -15.82
C ASP A 43 -7.53 -22.03 -15.25
N VAL A 44 -7.35 -22.79 -14.15
CA VAL A 44 -8.45 -23.44 -13.43
C VAL A 44 -9.40 -22.39 -12.86
N GLY A 45 -8.89 -21.32 -12.23
CA GLY A 45 -9.72 -20.22 -11.71
C GLY A 45 -10.58 -19.56 -12.79
N MET A 46 -10.00 -19.29 -13.97
CA MET A 46 -10.76 -18.72 -15.10
C MET A 46 -11.77 -19.70 -15.70
N LYS A 47 -11.44 -21.00 -15.80
CA LYS A 47 -12.36 -22.04 -16.27
C LYS A 47 -13.54 -22.24 -15.31
N ASP A 48 -13.28 -22.28 -14.01
CA ASP A 48 -14.32 -22.36 -12.98
C ASP A 48 -15.26 -21.14 -13.05
N THR A 49 -14.72 -19.95 -13.32
CA THR A 49 -15.52 -18.74 -13.59
C THR A 49 -16.39 -18.91 -14.83
N ALA A 50 -15.83 -19.38 -15.95
CA ALA A 50 -16.58 -19.58 -17.19
C ALA A 50 -17.71 -20.63 -17.05
N GLU A 51 -17.51 -21.64 -16.20
CA GLU A 51 -18.49 -22.67 -15.87
C GLU A 51 -19.52 -22.22 -14.82
N GLY A 52 -19.31 -21.08 -14.15
CA GLY A 52 -20.20 -20.55 -13.13
C GLY A 52 -20.09 -21.25 -11.78
N LYS A 53 -18.99 -21.97 -11.52
CA LYS A 53 -18.67 -22.53 -10.19
C LYS A 53 -18.27 -21.43 -9.21
N THR A 54 -17.58 -20.42 -9.72
CA THR A 54 -17.35 -19.13 -9.05
C THR A 54 -17.90 -18.02 -9.93
N ASP A 55 -18.25 -16.89 -9.34
CA ASP A 55 -18.83 -15.78 -10.09
C ASP A 55 -17.70 -14.86 -10.61
N VAL A 56 -16.59 -14.73 -9.87
CA VAL A 56 -15.43 -13.93 -10.25
C VAL A 56 -14.12 -14.60 -9.84
N PHE A 57 -13.15 -14.62 -10.75
CA PHE A 57 -11.76 -14.90 -10.42
C PHE A 57 -11.06 -13.58 -10.10
N PHE A 58 -10.84 -13.35 -8.82
CA PHE A 58 -10.39 -12.08 -8.24
C PHE A 58 -8.86 -11.99 -8.24
N TYR A 59 -8.27 -12.19 -9.42
CA TYR A 59 -6.83 -12.09 -9.62
C TYR A 59 -6.54 -11.61 -11.04
N GLY A 60 -5.61 -10.67 -11.16
CA GLY A 60 -5.20 -10.09 -12.43
C GLY A 60 -4.22 -11.00 -13.15
N VAL A 61 -4.72 -11.85 -14.06
CA VAL A 61 -3.86 -12.77 -14.81
C VAL A 61 -3.09 -12.03 -15.90
N GLN A 62 -1.92 -12.56 -16.24
CA GLN A 62 -1.13 -12.05 -17.36
C GLN A 62 -1.82 -12.34 -18.70
N GLY A 63 -1.57 -11.47 -19.68
CA GLY A 63 -2.28 -11.51 -20.95
C GLY A 63 -2.01 -12.76 -21.80
N ASP A 64 -0.81 -13.33 -21.72
CA ASP A 64 -0.47 -14.59 -22.38
C ASP A 64 -1.26 -15.77 -21.80
N VAL A 65 -1.39 -15.84 -20.47
CA VAL A 65 -2.20 -16.84 -19.76
C VAL A 65 -3.68 -16.74 -20.15
N PHE A 66 -4.24 -15.51 -20.17
CA PHE A 66 -5.63 -15.30 -20.59
C PHE A 66 -5.85 -15.66 -22.06
N LYS A 67 -4.97 -15.20 -22.97
CA LYS A 67 -5.09 -15.43 -24.41
C LYS A 67 -4.97 -16.91 -24.79
N ALA A 68 -4.22 -17.68 -24.01
CA ALA A 68 -4.08 -19.13 -24.18
C ALA A 68 -5.37 -19.92 -23.88
N LEU A 69 -6.37 -19.31 -23.23
CA LEU A 69 -7.66 -19.97 -23.02
C LEU A 69 -8.38 -20.23 -24.35
N PRO A 70 -9.09 -21.38 -24.47
CA PRO A 70 -9.96 -21.65 -25.61
C PRO A 70 -11.02 -20.56 -25.81
N ASP A 71 -11.37 -20.25 -27.06
CA ASP A 71 -12.41 -19.25 -27.36
C ASP A 71 -13.77 -19.60 -26.73
N SER A 72 -14.08 -20.90 -26.61
CA SER A 72 -15.30 -21.39 -25.93
C SER A 72 -15.35 -21.05 -24.43
N VAL A 73 -14.20 -20.87 -23.78
CA VAL A 73 -14.09 -20.40 -22.40
C VAL A 73 -14.19 -18.88 -22.38
N LYS A 74 -13.40 -18.18 -23.19
CA LYS A 74 -13.36 -16.70 -23.22
C LYS A 74 -14.72 -16.07 -23.53
N GLN A 75 -15.53 -16.68 -24.40
CA GLN A 75 -16.87 -16.16 -24.74
C GLN A 75 -17.86 -16.13 -23.56
N LYS A 76 -17.62 -16.93 -22.51
CA LYS A 76 -18.43 -17.00 -21.28
C LYS A 76 -17.95 -16.06 -20.18
N LEU A 77 -16.82 -15.38 -20.40
CA LEU A 77 -16.21 -14.47 -19.44
C LEU A 77 -16.53 -13.03 -19.82
N ASP A 78 -16.84 -12.21 -18.82
CA ASP A 78 -16.73 -10.77 -18.90
C ASP A 78 -15.37 -10.34 -18.35
N VAL A 79 -14.66 -9.51 -19.11
CA VAL A 79 -13.23 -9.26 -18.92
C VAL A 79 -12.98 -7.81 -18.52
N TYR A 80 -12.18 -7.60 -17.49
CA TYR A 80 -11.68 -6.31 -17.03
C TYR A 80 -10.17 -6.27 -17.34
N LYS A 81 -9.79 -5.45 -18.30
CA LYS A 81 -8.40 -5.27 -18.73
C LYS A 81 -7.85 -3.98 -18.12
N ILE A 82 -6.81 -4.08 -17.29
CA ILE A 82 -6.33 -2.98 -16.44
C ILE A 82 -4.79 -2.91 -16.51
N PRO A 83 -4.18 -1.72 -16.66
CA PRO A 83 -2.72 -1.56 -16.61
C PRO A 83 -2.20 -1.57 -15.16
N SER A 84 -2.46 -2.64 -14.41
CA SER A 84 -2.19 -2.72 -12.96
C SER A 84 -0.87 -3.39 -12.59
N GLY A 85 -0.09 -3.91 -13.54
CA GLY A 85 1.24 -4.49 -13.28
C GLY A 85 2.37 -3.63 -13.85
N THR A 86 3.54 -3.60 -13.22
CA THR A 86 4.76 -2.98 -13.79
C THR A 86 6.01 -3.78 -13.47
N TRP A 87 7.00 -3.74 -14.35
CA TRP A 87 8.33 -4.33 -14.15
C TRP A 87 9.41 -3.26 -14.11
N SER A 88 10.41 -3.52 -13.27
CA SER A 88 11.62 -2.71 -13.16
C SER A 88 12.83 -3.60 -12.86
N ILE A 89 14.03 -3.05 -13.05
CA ILE A 89 15.29 -3.68 -12.64
C ILE A 89 15.91 -2.85 -11.52
N ASN A 90 16.09 -3.44 -10.34
CA ASN A 90 16.87 -2.82 -9.26
C ASN A 90 18.36 -3.12 -9.45
N ILE A 91 19.22 -2.17 -9.10
CA ILE A 91 20.65 -2.25 -9.38
C ILE A 91 21.44 -2.03 -8.09
N ASN A 92 22.27 -3.01 -7.72
CA ASN A 92 23.24 -2.86 -6.65
C ASN A 92 24.51 -2.18 -7.18
N SER A 93 24.68 -0.93 -6.80
CA SER A 93 25.80 -0.11 -7.23
C SER A 93 26.98 -0.11 -6.26
N TYR A 94 27.00 -0.92 -5.18
CA TYR A 94 28.10 -0.95 -4.21
C TYR A 94 29.48 -1.10 -4.88
N PRO A 95 30.48 -0.24 -4.58
CA PRO A 95 30.48 0.81 -3.56
C PRO A 95 29.99 2.20 -4.02
N HIS A 96 29.58 2.33 -5.29
CA HIS A 96 29.09 3.56 -5.94
C HIS A 96 30.05 4.75 -5.89
N VAL A 97 31.35 4.47 -5.75
CA VAL A 97 32.40 5.47 -5.68
C VAL A 97 33.67 4.90 -6.32
N ALA A 98 34.45 5.77 -6.97
CA ALA A 98 35.76 5.40 -7.50
C ALA A 98 36.68 4.92 -6.34
N PRO A 99 37.49 3.85 -6.54
CA PRO A 99 37.81 3.21 -7.81
C PRO A 99 36.88 2.06 -8.21
N TYR A 100 35.64 2.01 -7.70
CA TYR A 100 34.62 1.02 -8.07
C TYR A 100 34.98 -0.44 -7.70
N ILE A 101 35.84 -0.59 -6.69
CA ILE A 101 36.29 -1.89 -6.18
C ILE A 101 35.47 -2.22 -4.93
N ALA A 102 34.63 -3.25 -5.02
CA ALA A 102 33.97 -3.89 -3.89
C ALA A 102 34.98 -4.75 -3.12
N LYS A 103 35.00 -4.60 -1.80
CA LYS A 103 35.85 -5.40 -0.91
C LYS A 103 34.98 -6.35 -0.12
N THR A 104 35.15 -7.64 -0.33
CA THR A 104 34.40 -8.68 0.38
C THR A 104 35.36 -9.62 1.10
N LYS A 105 34.81 -10.54 1.90
CA LYS A 105 35.58 -11.63 2.50
C LYS A 105 36.30 -12.53 1.47
N ASP A 106 35.80 -12.56 0.23
CA ASP A 106 36.31 -13.40 -0.86
C ASP A 106 37.34 -12.68 -1.74
N GLY A 107 37.61 -11.40 -1.47
CA GLY A 107 38.62 -10.60 -2.16
C GLY A 107 38.10 -9.26 -2.71
N GLU A 108 38.87 -8.69 -3.64
CA GLU A 108 38.50 -7.46 -4.36
C GLU A 108 37.80 -7.80 -5.68
N PHE A 109 36.70 -7.09 -5.96
CA PHE A 109 35.94 -7.24 -7.20
C PHE A 109 35.67 -5.87 -7.81
N PHE A 110 35.78 -5.75 -9.12
CA PHE A 110 35.38 -4.53 -9.82
C PHE A 110 33.87 -4.59 -10.16
N ASN A 111 33.10 -3.61 -9.66
CA ASN A 111 31.68 -3.49 -9.99
C ASN A 111 31.48 -2.50 -11.16
N PRO A 112 31.12 -2.95 -12.38
CA PRO A 112 30.84 -2.03 -13.48
C PRO A 112 29.61 -1.16 -13.20
N PHE A 113 28.65 -1.63 -12.40
CA PHE A 113 27.46 -0.88 -12.00
C PHE A 113 27.70 0.03 -10.78
N ALA A 114 28.93 0.14 -10.27
CA ALA A 114 29.29 1.26 -9.40
C ALA A 114 29.57 2.54 -10.21
N ILE A 115 29.63 2.45 -11.55
CA ILE A 115 29.82 3.60 -12.45
C ILE A 115 28.46 4.06 -12.97
N GLN A 116 28.01 5.25 -12.54
CA GLN A 116 26.72 5.82 -12.96
C GLN A 116 26.55 5.85 -14.50
N LYS A 117 27.59 6.18 -15.26
CA LYS A 117 27.53 6.18 -16.75
C LYS A 117 27.18 4.81 -17.34
N VAL A 118 27.67 3.71 -16.73
CA VAL A 118 27.37 2.34 -17.17
C VAL A 118 25.91 2.00 -16.88
N ILE A 119 25.43 2.34 -15.68
CA ILE A 119 24.04 2.11 -15.26
C ILE A 119 23.09 2.91 -16.15
N TYR A 120 23.36 4.20 -16.34
CA TYR A 120 22.58 5.08 -17.22
C TYR A 120 22.47 4.48 -18.61
N ALA A 121 23.58 4.03 -19.21
CA ALA A 121 23.60 3.42 -20.54
C ALA A 121 22.66 2.20 -20.70
N LEU A 122 22.31 1.50 -19.60
CA LEU A 122 21.33 0.41 -19.65
C LEU A 122 19.94 0.87 -20.12
N ASN A 123 19.57 2.13 -19.90
CA ASN A 123 18.31 2.67 -20.43
C ASN A 123 18.23 2.62 -21.97
N TRP A 124 19.37 2.67 -22.66
CA TRP A 124 19.48 2.52 -24.11
C TRP A 124 19.78 1.09 -24.53
N LEU A 125 20.44 0.31 -23.68
CA LEU A 125 20.76 -1.09 -23.97
C LEU A 125 19.51 -1.95 -24.02
N ILE A 126 18.53 -1.66 -23.16
CA ILE A 126 17.30 -2.45 -23.02
C ILE A 126 16.25 -1.98 -24.03
N ASN A 127 15.86 -2.88 -24.95
CA ASN A 127 14.74 -2.66 -25.86
C ASN A 127 13.41 -3.02 -25.16
N ARG A 128 12.78 -2.03 -24.56
CA ARG A 128 11.47 -2.19 -23.89
C ARG A 128 10.36 -2.60 -24.86
N LYS A 129 10.44 -2.15 -26.12
CA LYS A 129 9.48 -2.55 -27.16
C LYS A 129 9.59 -4.05 -27.47
N TYR A 130 10.80 -4.61 -27.54
CA TYR A 130 11.00 -6.06 -27.69
C TYR A 130 10.38 -6.82 -26.52
N ILE A 131 10.58 -6.36 -25.28
CA ILE A 131 9.97 -6.99 -24.10
C ILE A 131 8.43 -6.96 -24.21
N VAL A 132 7.85 -5.82 -24.59
CA VAL A 132 6.38 -5.72 -24.76
C VAL A 132 5.86 -6.59 -25.90
N ASP A 133 6.48 -6.53 -27.07
CA ASP A 133 5.98 -7.22 -28.27
C ASP A 133 6.22 -8.74 -28.18
N GLU A 134 7.43 -9.15 -27.77
CA GLU A 134 7.87 -10.54 -27.85
C GLU A 134 7.71 -11.33 -26.56
N ILE A 135 7.84 -10.68 -25.40
CA ILE A 135 7.69 -11.35 -24.09
C ILE A 135 6.24 -11.22 -23.60
N LEU A 136 5.71 -9.99 -23.55
CA LEU A 136 4.31 -9.73 -23.13
C LEU A 136 3.28 -9.94 -24.25
N LYS A 137 3.69 -10.26 -25.48
CA LYS A 137 2.78 -10.49 -26.62
C LYS A 137 1.81 -9.33 -26.86
N GLY A 138 2.31 -8.10 -26.66
CA GLY A 138 1.56 -6.85 -26.82
C GLY A 138 0.63 -6.50 -25.65
N ASP A 139 0.62 -7.25 -24.55
CA ASP A 139 -0.20 -6.95 -23.35
C ASP A 139 0.52 -6.05 -22.35
N GLY A 140 0.95 -4.89 -22.83
CA GLY A 140 1.64 -3.92 -22.00
C GLY A 140 2.07 -2.70 -22.80
N GLN A 141 2.76 -1.79 -22.13
CA GLN A 141 3.36 -0.61 -22.77
C GLN A 141 4.80 -0.40 -22.27
N PRO A 142 5.72 0.09 -23.11
CA PRO A 142 7.04 0.51 -22.65
C PRO A 142 6.91 1.57 -21.55
N MET A 143 7.65 1.39 -20.45
CA MET A 143 7.58 2.26 -19.29
C MET A 143 8.97 2.75 -18.89
N PHE A 144 9.09 4.04 -18.58
CA PHE A 144 10.37 4.69 -18.26
C PHE A 144 10.41 5.29 -16.87
N THR A 145 9.25 5.60 -16.31
CA THR A 145 9.10 6.21 -14.99
C THR A 145 8.21 5.32 -14.13
N MET A 146 8.11 5.58 -12.83
CA MET A 146 7.17 4.90 -11.94
C MET A 146 5.70 5.23 -12.22
N ALA A 147 5.42 6.24 -13.04
CA ALA A 147 4.08 6.74 -13.29
C ALA A 147 3.37 5.90 -14.36
N THR A 148 2.48 5.00 -13.93
CA THR A 148 1.74 4.07 -14.81
C THR A 148 1.04 4.80 -15.96
N PRO A 149 1.41 4.50 -17.23
CA PRO A 149 0.82 5.17 -18.38
C PRO A 149 -0.72 5.14 -18.37
N GLY A 150 -1.34 6.28 -18.65
CA GLY A 150 -2.81 6.41 -18.74
C GLY A 150 -3.49 6.82 -17.44
N GLN A 151 -2.82 6.77 -16.30
CA GLN A 151 -3.38 7.30 -15.04
C GLN A 151 -3.27 8.84 -14.96
N PRO A 152 -4.10 9.51 -14.13
CA PRO A 152 -4.04 10.96 -13.96
C PRO A 152 -2.66 11.46 -13.50
N GLY A 153 -2.26 12.65 -13.97
CA GLY A 153 -0.99 13.30 -13.58
C GLY A 153 0.30 12.71 -14.19
N THR A 154 0.25 11.53 -14.80
CA THR A 154 1.45 10.82 -15.28
C THR A 154 2.20 11.50 -16.43
N TYR A 155 1.49 12.23 -17.29
CA TYR A 155 2.06 12.80 -18.51
C TYR A 155 3.28 13.69 -18.26
N LYS A 156 3.31 14.45 -17.14
CA LYS A 156 4.42 15.37 -16.84
C LYS A 156 5.74 14.64 -16.61
N TYR A 157 5.71 13.50 -15.92
CA TYR A 157 6.89 12.65 -15.70
C TYR A 157 7.35 12.00 -17.01
N ASN A 158 6.39 11.52 -17.81
CA ASN A 158 6.68 10.82 -19.06
C ASN A 158 7.27 11.73 -20.16
N LEU A 159 7.20 13.05 -20.00
CA LEU A 159 7.92 13.98 -20.88
C LEU A 159 9.44 14.04 -20.60
N ILE A 160 9.91 13.66 -19.41
CA ILE A 160 11.34 13.73 -19.05
C ILE A 160 12.18 12.74 -19.86
N PRO A 161 11.84 11.44 -19.94
CA PRO A 161 12.56 10.49 -20.80
C PRO A 161 12.65 10.95 -22.26
N ALA A 162 11.57 11.53 -22.79
CA ALA A 162 11.55 12.06 -24.16
C ALA A 162 12.54 13.22 -24.34
N LYS A 163 12.64 14.14 -23.36
CA LYS A 163 13.64 15.23 -23.36
C LYS A 163 15.08 14.71 -23.26
N LEU A 164 15.29 13.57 -22.59
CA LEU A 164 16.57 12.86 -22.52
C LEU A 164 16.87 12.03 -23.78
N GLY A 165 15.95 11.99 -24.77
CA GLY A 165 16.11 11.24 -26.01
C GLY A 165 15.94 9.74 -25.85
N MET A 166 15.30 9.27 -24.77
CA MET A 166 14.99 7.85 -24.59
C MET A 166 13.90 7.40 -25.56
N THR A 167 14.03 6.18 -26.09
CA THR A 167 13.06 5.57 -27.02
C THR A 167 12.71 4.17 -26.56
N ALA A 168 11.52 3.67 -26.93
CA ALA A 168 11.07 2.33 -26.54
C ALA A 168 11.98 1.21 -27.08
N THR A 169 12.64 1.45 -28.22
CA THR A 169 13.55 0.49 -28.84
C THR A 169 14.96 0.51 -28.27
N GLY A 170 15.29 1.53 -27.45
CA GLY A 170 16.66 1.79 -27.04
C GLY A 170 17.57 2.16 -28.23
N ASN A 171 18.88 2.09 -27.99
CA ASN A 171 19.94 2.23 -28.98
C ASN A 171 21.14 1.37 -28.53
N GLU A 172 21.13 0.09 -28.90
CA GLU A 172 22.12 -0.91 -28.48
C GLU A 172 23.55 -0.47 -28.82
N SER A 173 23.81 -0.05 -30.06
CA SER A 173 25.15 0.38 -30.49
C SER A 173 25.68 1.56 -29.68
N LYS A 174 24.83 2.56 -29.40
CA LYS A 174 25.20 3.70 -28.55
C LYS A 174 25.48 3.24 -27.11
N ALA A 175 24.60 2.41 -26.54
CA ALA A 175 24.76 1.92 -25.18
C ALA A 175 26.07 1.15 -25.00
N ILE A 176 26.38 0.24 -25.93
CA ILE A 176 27.64 -0.52 -25.92
C ILE A 176 28.85 0.41 -26.02
N ALA A 177 28.79 1.44 -26.89
CA ALA A 177 29.85 2.42 -27.02
C ALA A 177 30.06 3.21 -25.71
N ASP A 178 28.98 3.69 -25.09
CA ASP A 178 29.02 4.46 -23.85
C ASP A 178 29.53 3.62 -22.66
N ILE A 179 29.09 2.36 -22.54
CA ILE A 179 29.58 1.43 -21.52
C ILE A 179 31.09 1.20 -21.69
N ASN A 180 31.54 0.90 -22.91
CA ASN A 180 32.97 0.68 -23.18
C ASN A 180 33.80 1.94 -22.93
N ALA A 181 33.28 3.12 -23.25
CA ALA A 181 33.94 4.39 -22.97
C ALA A 181 34.10 4.61 -21.45
N ALA A 182 33.03 4.37 -20.67
CA ALA A 182 33.06 4.50 -19.22
C ALA A 182 34.03 3.50 -18.55
N LEU A 183 34.07 2.25 -19.02
CA LEU A 183 35.02 1.25 -18.53
C LEU A 183 36.46 1.58 -18.92
N THR A 184 36.69 2.16 -20.10
CA THR A 184 38.01 2.66 -20.54
C THR A 184 38.48 3.87 -19.74
N GLU A 185 37.56 4.72 -19.30
CA GLU A 185 37.85 5.83 -18.39
C GLU A 185 38.24 5.29 -17.01
N ALA A 186 37.44 4.36 -16.46
CA ALA A 186 37.73 3.72 -15.18
C ALA A 186 39.08 2.98 -15.19
N SER A 187 39.43 2.28 -16.28
CA SER A 187 40.69 1.53 -16.38
C SER A 187 41.94 2.39 -16.29
N LYS A 188 41.82 3.71 -16.49
CA LYS A 188 42.93 4.67 -16.36
C LYS A 188 43.12 5.17 -14.93
N LEU A 189 42.19 4.90 -14.01
CA LEU A 189 42.35 5.27 -12.61
C LEU A 189 43.59 4.57 -12.03
N PRO A 190 44.38 5.24 -11.16
CA PRO A 190 45.60 4.66 -10.62
C PRO A 190 45.40 3.28 -9.96
N ALA A 191 44.28 3.09 -9.26
CA ALA A 191 43.95 1.82 -8.59
C ALA A 191 43.47 0.71 -9.54
N LEU A 192 43.14 1.03 -10.80
CA LEU A 192 42.64 0.08 -11.81
C LEU A 192 43.61 -0.11 -12.99
N ASN A 193 44.65 0.74 -13.10
CA ASN A 193 45.62 0.66 -14.20
C ASN A 193 46.32 -0.70 -14.22
N GLY A 194 46.22 -1.41 -15.35
CA GLY A 194 46.73 -2.77 -15.52
C GLY A 194 45.89 -3.87 -14.86
N ARG A 195 44.97 -3.52 -13.96
CA ARG A 195 44.04 -4.44 -13.30
C ARG A 195 42.75 -4.59 -14.11
N LEU A 196 42.13 -3.48 -14.51
CA LEU A 196 40.98 -3.46 -15.40
C LEU A 196 41.46 -3.35 -16.85
N THR A 197 41.22 -4.39 -17.64
CA THR A 197 41.68 -4.46 -19.04
C THR A 197 40.59 -4.99 -19.95
N LYS A 198 40.66 -4.62 -21.23
CA LYS A 198 39.72 -5.12 -22.24
C LYS A 198 40.17 -6.51 -22.69
N GLY A 199 39.42 -7.54 -22.32
CA GLY A 199 39.65 -8.91 -22.79
C GLY A 199 39.09 -9.15 -24.20
N SER A 200 39.15 -10.40 -24.66
CA SER A 200 38.69 -10.80 -25.99
C SER A 200 37.17 -10.81 -26.14
N LYS A 201 36.45 -11.21 -25.07
CA LYS A 201 34.98 -11.25 -25.02
C LYS A 201 34.43 -10.35 -23.92
N PHE A 202 35.01 -10.42 -22.73
CA PHE A 202 34.59 -9.64 -21.58
C PHE A 202 35.74 -8.76 -21.06
N TRP A 203 35.40 -7.65 -20.42
CA TRP A 203 36.35 -6.90 -19.60
C TRP A 203 36.87 -7.78 -18.47
N GLN A 204 38.13 -7.58 -18.10
CA GLN A 204 38.80 -8.38 -17.06
C GLN A 204 39.31 -7.50 -15.94
N PHE A 205 39.14 -7.95 -14.71
CA PHE A 205 39.73 -7.39 -13.50
C PHE A 205 40.68 -8.41 -12.89
N ASP A 206 41.96 -8.07 -12.73
CA ASP A 206 43.03 -8.97 -12.27
C ASP A 206 43.07 -10.30 -13.05
N GLY A 207 42.87 -10.21 -14.37
CA GLY A 207 42.89 -11.36 -15.29
C GLY A 207 41.63 -12.24 -15.26
N LYS A 208 40.61 -11.91 -14.46
CA LYS A 208 39.32 -12.61 -14.41
C LYS A 208 38.23 -11.81 -15.08
N ASP A 209 37.29 -12.48 -15.76
CA ASP A 209 36.12 -11.80 -16.36
C ASP A 209 35.34 -11.00 -15.31
N VAL A 210 35.07 -9.73 -15.59
CA VAL A 210 34.15 -8.90 -14.82
C VAL A 210 32.75 -9.53 -14.93
N THR A 211 32.29 -10.11 -13.82
CA THR A 211 31.05 -10.89 -13.75
C THR A 211 30.07 -10.23 -12.80
N VAL A 212 28.85 -9.97 -13.29
CA VAL A 212 27.74 -9.45 -12.50
C VAL A 212 26.70 -10.53 -12.23
N LYS A 213 26.12 -10.53 -11.02
CA LYS A 213 25.14 -11.50 -10.55
C LYS A 213 23.71 -10.97 -10.75
N PHE A 214 22.93 -11.60 -11.61
CA PHE A 214 21.58 -11.16 -11.93
C PHE A 214 20.54 -12.10 -11.32
N LEU A 215 19.85 -11.63 -10.29
CA LEU A 215 18.71 -12.32 -9.68
C LEU A 215 17.49 -12.27 -10.61
N ILE A 216 17.08 -13.42 -11.12
CA ILE A 216 15.95 -13.57 -12.03
C ILE A 216 14.86 -14.39 -11.32
N ARG A 217 13.70 -13.78 -11.09
CA ARG A 217 12.60 -14.44 -10.37
C ARG A 217 11.89 -15.48 -11.23
N VAL A 218 11.81 -16.72 -10.73
CA VAL A 218 11.24 -17.87 -11.48
C VAL A 218 9.73 -18.08 -11.31
N ASP A 219 9.08 -17.31 -10.42
CA ASP A 219 7.62 -17.39 -10.22
C ASP A 219 6.81 -16.80 -11.39
N ASP A 220 7.49 -16.21 -12.38
CA ASP A 220 6.91 -15.78 -13.66
C ASP A 220 7.80 -16.26 -14.83
N PRO A 221 7.68 -17.54 -15.23
CA PRO A 221 8.55 -18.14 -16.24
C PRO A 221 8.31 -17.63 -17.66
N GLN A 222 7.11 -17.10 -17.94
CA GLN A 222 6.76 -16.59 -19.27
C GLN A 222 7.08 -15.11 -19.44
N GLY A 223 7.13 -14.35 -18.33
CA GLY A 223 7.53 -12.95 -18.28
C GLY A 223 8.96 -12.74 -17.79
N ARG A 224 9.12 -12.49 -16.49
CA ARG A 224 10.39 -12.04 -15.88
C ARG A 224 11.60 -12.95 -16.11
N VAL A 225 11.41 -14.27 -16.25
CA VAL A 225 12.53 -15.16 -16.63
C VAL A 225 13.04 -14.83 -18.03
N LYS A 226 12.15 -14.65 -19.00
CA LYS A 226 12.54 -14.29 -20.38
C LYS A 226 13.12 -12.88 -20.44
N GLU A 227 12.56 -11.95 -19.67
CA GLU A 227 13.07 -10.58 -19.54
C GLU A 227 14.51 -10.59 -19.01
N GLY A 228 14.73 -11.25 -17.87
CA GLY A 228 16.05 -11.34 -17.24
C GLY A 228 17.09 -11.98 -18.16
N ARG A 229 16.72 -13.05 -18.89
CA ARG A 229 17.60 -13.67 -19.90
C ARG A 229 17.92 -12.72 -21.05
N TYR A 230 16.92 -12.04 -21.61
CA TYR A 230 17.12 -11.07 -22.68
C TYR A 230 18.07 -9.92 -22.25
N ILE A 231 17.85 -9.35 -21.06
CA ILE A 231 18.68 -8.27 -20.52
C ILE A 231 20.10 -8.78 -20.24
N ALA A 232 20.26 -9.98 -19.67
CA ALA A 232 21.57 -10.59 -19.48
C ALA A 232 22.33 -10.74 -20.80
N ASP A 233 21.66 -11.17 -21.87
CA ASP A 233 22.26 -11.27 -23.20
C ASP A 233 22.69 -9.90 -23.73
N GLN A 234 21.93 -8.82 -23.46
CA GLN A 234 22.34 -7.49 -23.91
C GLN A 234 23.57 -6.98 -23.13
N ILE A 235 23.65 -7.25 -21.83
CA ILE A 235 24.81 -6.88 -21.00
C ILE A 235 26.07 -7.64 -21.46
N GLU A 236 25.93 -8.92 -21.83
CA GLU A 236 27.05 -9.70 -22.37
C GLU A 236 27.57 -9.14 -23.70
N LYS A 237 26.69 -8.63 -24.58
CA LYS A 237 27.11 -7.92 -25.80
C LYS A 237 27.92 -6.64 -25.50
N ALA A 238 27.67 -6.01 -24.35
CA ALA A 238 28.44 -4.84 -23.90
C ALA A 238 29.82 -5.20 -23.30
N GLY A 239 30.17 -6.48 -23.22
CA GLY A 239 31.46 -6.97 -22.73
C GLY A 239 31.52 -7.18 -21.23
N ILE A 240 30.38 -7.35 -20.55
CA ILE A 240 30.31 -7.68 -19.12
C ILE A 240 29.67 -9.06 -18.98
N LYS A 241 30.31 -9.98 -18.25
CA LYS A 241 29.77 -11.35 -18.07
C LYS A 241 28.62 -11.35 -17.07
N VAL A 242 27.58 -12.14 -17.32
CA VAL A 242 26.41 -12.23 -16.42
C VAL A 242 26.26 -13.66 -15.88
N GLU A 243 26.26 -13.78 -14.56
CA GLU A 243 25.80 -14.96 -13.84
C GLU A 243 24.27 -14.85 -13.64
N ARG A 244 23.50 -15.70 -14.32
CA ARG A 244 22.03 -15.72 -14.25
C ARG A 244 21.59 -16.56 -13.05
N LEU A 245 21.07 -15.92 -12.01
CA LEU A 245 20.63 -16.54 -10.77
C LEU A 245 19.11 -16.67 -10.77
N GLU A 246 18.61 -17.72 -11.43
CA GLU A 246 17.18 -18.03 -11.53
C GLU A 246 16.65 -18.64 -10.23
N TRP A 247 16.12 -17.80 -9.34
CA TRP A 247 15.71 -18.18 -7.98
C TRP A 247 14.24 -17.84 -7.69
N ASP A 248 13.67 -18.46 -6.65
CA ASP A 248 12.33 -18.16 -6.18
C ASP A 248 12.24 -16.77 -5.51
N ARG A 249 11.02 -16.25 -5.40
CA ARG A 249 10.72 -14.93 -4.80
C ARG A 249 11.40 -14.74 -3.44
N ARG A 250 11.31 -15.72 -2.53
CA ARG A 250 11.77 -15.56 -1.15
C ARG A 250 13.28 -15.37 -1.13
N LYS A 251 14.01 -16.19 -1.87
CA LYS A 251 15.47 -16.07 -1.96
C LYS A 251 15.88 -14.74 -2.61
N CYS A 252 15.25 -14.35 -3.71
CA CYS A 252 15.54 -13.06 -4.35
C CYS A 252 15.32 -11.87 -3.40
N ILE A 253 14.15 -11.78 -2.75
CA ILE A 253 13.83 -10.68 -1.82
C ILE A 253 14.81 -10.64 -0.64
N ASN A 254 15.13 -11.80 -0.07
CA ASN A 254 16.06 -11.86 1.06
C ASN A 254 17.48 -11.43 0.68
N THR A 255 17.93 -11.74 -0.53
CA THR A 255 19.25 -11.31 -1.02
C THR A 255 19.28 -9.84 -1.45
N SER A 256 18.20 -9.33 -2.07
CA SER A 256 18.20 -7.98 -2.66
C SER A 256 17.75 -6.87 -1.70
N TYR A 257 16.60 -7.02 -1.03
CA TYR A 257 16.06 -5.99 -0.13
C TYR A 257 16.47 -6.22 1.32
N ASN A 258 16.48 -7.47 1.79
CA ASN A 258 16.78 -7.76 3.20
C ASN A 258 18.25 -8.11 3.44
N GLY A 259 19.09 -8.05 2.41
CA GLY A 259 20.52 -8.38 2.47
C GLY A 259 21.40 -7.14 2.33
N ASN A 260 22.62 -7.20 2.86
CA ASN A 260 23.57 -6.10 2.71
C ASN A 260 24.12 -6.09 1.27
N PRO A 261 23.97 -5.00 0.49
CA PRO A 261 24.51 -4.94 -0.86
C PRO A 261 26.04 -5.14 -0.92
N ALA A 262 26.75 -4.83 0.18
CA ALA A 262 28.20 -5.04 0.30
C ALA A 262 28.61 -6.52 0.39
N ASP A 263 27.68 -7.45 0.68
CA ASP A 263 27.95 -8.89 0.60
C ASP A 263 28.16 -9.36 -0.85
N TYR A 264 27.84 -8.49 -1.82
CA TYR A 264 28.16 -8.68 -3.24
C TYR A 264 27.55 -9.96 -3.84
N GLU A 265 26.40 -10.38 -3.31
CA GLU A 265 25.63 -11.54 -3.74
C GLU A 265 24.75 -11.26 -4.97
N TRP A 266 24.55 -9.99 -5.31
CA TRP A 266 23.71 -9.57 -6.43
C TRP A 266 24.14 -8.22 -7.00
N HIS A 267 23.78 -7.98 -8.25
CA HIS A 267 24.04 -6.76 -9.02
C HIS A 267 22.78 -6.21 -9.67
N LEU A 268 21.91 -7.12 -10.13
CA LEU A 268 20.66 -6.81 -10.82
C LEU A 268 19.57 -7.70 -10.24
N TYR A 269 18.33 -7.19 -10.20
CA TYR A 269 17.17 -7.96 -9.78
C TYR A 269 15.93 -7.62 -10.61
N THR A 270 15.25 -8.63 -11.16
CA THR A 270 13.97 -8.48 -11.86
C THR A 270 12.83 -8.21 -10.87
N GLU A 271 12.28 -7.00 -10.86
CA GLU A 271 11.18 -6.58 -9.99
C GLU A 271 9.83 -6.70 -10.71
N GLY A 272 8.76 -6.86 -9.93
CA GLY A 272 7.39 -6.77 -10.41
C GLY A 272 6.49 -6.17 -9.33
N TRP A 273 5.66 -5.20 -9.72
CA TRP A 273 4.84 -4.40 -8.81
C TRP A 273 3.38 -4.39 -9.26
N GLY A 274 2.46 -4.50 -8.29
CA GLY A 274 1.04 -4.24 -8.50
C GLY A 274 0.71 -2.79 -8.17
N ALA A 275 -0.17 -2.18 -8.96
CA ALA A 275 -0.74 -0.87 -8.65
C ALA A 275 -1.71 -1.02 -7.48
N GLY A 276 -1.45 -0.30 -6.38
CA GLY A 276 -2.27 -0.36 -5.16
C GLY A 276 -3.46 0.61 -5.14
N SER A 277 -3.57 1.53 -6.10
CA SER A 277 -4.71 2.42 -6.29
C SER A 277 -4.67 3.13 -7.65
N THR A 278 -5.77 3.75 -8.06
CA THR A 278 -5.77 4.80 -9.09
C THR A 278 -5.20 6.10 -8.50
N ARG A 279 -4.10 6.59 -9.06
CA ARG A 279 -3.38 7.76 -8.53
C ARG A 279 -3.45 8.98 -9.43
N LYS A 280 -3.52 10.14 -8.78
CA LYS A 280 -3.42 11.45 -9.43
C LYS A 280 -2.10 12.15 -9.15
N TRP A 281 -1.59 11.95 -7.94
CA TRP A 281 -0.34 12.50 -7.47
C TRP A 281 0.62 11.34 -7.19
N TRP A 282 1.89 11.55 -7.51
CA TRP A 282 2.89 10.47 -7.59
C TRP A 282 4.06 10.67 -6.64
N ASP A 283 4.03 11.70 -5.80
CA ASP A 283 5.05 12.06 -4.82
C ASP A 283 5.52 10.88 -3.96
N LEU A 284 4.58 10.19 -3.31
CA LEU A 284 4.86 8.99 -2.52
C LEU A 284 5.53 7.88 -3.35
N ILE A 285 5.13 7.71 -4.61
CA ILE A 285 5.68 6.65 -5.47
C ILE A 285 7.08 7.01 -5.97
N ILE A 286 7.41 8.30 -6.16
CA ILE A 286 8.80 8.71 -6.44
C ILE A 286 9.68 8.35 -5.26
N ALA A 287 9.25 8.69 -4.04
CA ALA A 287 9.98 8.37 -2.82
C ALA A 287 10.17 6.86 -2.67
N GLN A 288 9.06 6.10 -2.78
CA GLN A 288 9.08 4.64 -2.72
C GLN A 288 10.04 4.02 -3.73
N MET A 289 10.11 4.57 -4.94
CA MET A 289 10.84 3.93 -6.03
C MET A 289 12.28 4.42 -6.19
N TYR A 290 12.67 5.53 -5.57
CA TYR A 290 13.96 6.15 -5.85
C TYR A 290 14.66 6.79 -4.66
N ALA A 291 13.99 7.02 -3.54
CA ALA A 291 14.60 7.68 -2.40
C ALA A 291 15.24 6.66 -1.43
N PRO A 292 16.54 6.80 -1.12
CA PRO A 292 17.20 6.04 -0.05
C PRO A 292 16.40 5.93 1.24
N TRP A 293 15.85 7.04 1.75
CA TRP A 293 15.18 7.08 3.05
C TRP A 293 13.93 6.20 3.13
N TYR A 294 13.28 5.89 2.00
CA TYR A 294 12.07 5.07 1.99
C TYR A 294 12.36 3.59 2.27
N GLY A 295 13.60 3.13 2.01
CA GLY A 295 14.02 1.76 2.30
C GLY A 295 13.78 0.74 1.19
N TYR A 296 13.40 1.16 -0.02
CA TYR A 296 13.29 0.27 -1.20
C TYR A 296 14.48 0.39 -2.16
N MET A 297 15.51 1.13 -1.79
CA MET A 297 16.79 1.21 -2.49
C MET A 297 17.79 0.21 -1.91
N PRO A 298 18.88 -0.15 -2.63
CA PRO A 298 19.90 -1.06 -2.09
C PRO A 298 20.38 -0.63 -0.69
N GLY A 299 20.28 -1.55 0.27
CA GLY A 299 20.59 -1.33 1.69
C GLY A 299 19.35 -1.21 2.59
N ALA A 300 18.18 -0.96 1.98
CA ALA A 300 16.87 -0.91 2.62
C ALA A 300 16.76 0.04 3.82
N ALA A 301 17.57 1.12 3.84
CA ALA A 301 17.71 2.05 4.95
C ALA A 301 18.14 1.38 6.27
N ASN A 302 18.66 0.14 6.22
CA ASN A 302 19.16 -0.54 7.40
C ASN A 302 20.51 0.10 7.81
N PRO A 303 20.65 0.63 9.04
CA PRO A 303 21.86 1.33 9.46
C PRO A 303 23.11 0.44 9.51
N ASP A 304 22.96 -0.88 9.61
CA ASP A 304 24.08 -1.83 9.63
C ASP A 304 24.60 -2.19 8.23
N TYR A 305 23.87 -1.80 7.17
CA TYR A 305 24.20 -2.14 5.78
C TYR A 305 24.85 -0.98 5.03
N TRP A 306 25.52 -1.30 3.92
CA TRP A 306 25.80 -0.26 2.94
C TRP A 306 24.49 0.17 2.28
N ASN A 307 24.26 1.48 2.24
CA ASN A 307 23.08 2.08 1.61
C ASN A 307 23.51 2.96 0.44
N TYR A 308 22.77 2.87 -0.67
CA TYR A 308 22.81 3.93 -1.68
C TYR A 308 22.35 5.24 -1.03
N GLN A 309 23.03 6.35 -1.32
CA GLN A 309 22.75 7.65 -0.73
C GLN A 309 22.63 8.71 -1.82
N HIS A 310 21.65 9.60 -1.68
CA HIS A 310 21.49 10.76 -2.57
C HIS A 310 20.72 11.86 -1.85
N GLN A 311 21.43 12.72 -1.11
CA GLN A 311 20.82 13.71 -0.22
C GLN A 311 19.77 14.60 -0.90
N GLU A 312 20.05 15.11 -2.10
CA GLU A 312 19.09 15.97 -2.81
C GLU A 312 17.81 15.22 -3.21
N MET A 313 17.87 13.90 -3.45
CA MET A 313 16.68 13.10 -3.73
C MET A 313 15.86 12.96 -2.45
N ASP A 314 16.54 12.68 -1.33
CA ASP A 314 15.91 12.55 -0.02
C ASP A 314 15.21 13.86 0.37
N ASP A 315 15.91 14.99 0.29
CA ASP A 315 15.37 16.32 0.61
C ASP A 315 14.13 16.64 -0.24
N LEU A 316 14.20 16.44 -1.56
CA LEU A 316 13.09 16.71 -2.47
C LEU A 316 11.89 15.80 -2.17
N THR A 317 12.12 14.51 -1.98
CA THR A 317 11.02 13.54 -1.79
C THR A 317 10.41 13.61 -0.40
N MET A 318 11.19 13.86 0.65
CA MET A 318 10.67 14.16 1.98
C MET A 318 9.84 15.46 1.97
N MET A 319 10.30 16.50 1.27
CA MET A 319 9.53 17.74 1.12
C MET A 319 8.18 17.48 0.45
N LEU A 320 8.15 16.66 -0.61
CA LEU A 320 6.94 16.32 -1.36
C LEU A 320 5.96 15.49 -0.52
N VAL A 321 6.42 14.40 0.10
CA VAL A 321 5.58 13.48 0.88
C VAL A 321 5.00 14.17 2.12
N ASN A 322 5.76 15.04 2.77
CA ASN A 322 5.33 15.76 3.96
C ASN A 322 4.58 17.08 3.68
N GLY A 323 4.30 17.40 2.40
CA GLY A 323 3.58 18.62 2.03
C GLY A 323 4.31 19.91 2.43
N GLN A 324 5.65 19.92 2.39
CA GLN A 324 6.50 21.01 2.86
C GLN A 324 6.87 22.00 1.74
N PHE A 325 5.89 22.40 0.94
CA PHE A 325 6.06 23.37 -0.15
C PHE A 325 4.98 24.44 -0.09
N ALA A 326 5.24 25.65 -0.58
CA ALA A 326 4.33 26.79 -0.44
C ALA A 326 3.23 26.83 -1.51
N ASN A 327 3.50 26.31 -2.71
CA ASN A 327 2.63 26.44 -3.88
C ASN A 327 2.82 25.28 -4.89
N GLU A 328 1.94 25.21 -5.90
CA GLU A 328 1.98 24.16 -6.92
C GLU A 328 3.27 24.15 -7.76
N GLN A 329 3.88 25.32 -7.98
CA GLN A 329 5.12 25.41 -8.76
C GLN A 329 6.26 24.72 -8.02
N GLU A 330 6.44 24.99 -6.72
CA GLU A 330 7.46 24.33 -5.89
C GLU A 330 7.26 22.80 -5.86
N TYR A 331 6.02 22.32 -5.81
CA TYR A 331 5.71 20.89 -5.93
C TYR A 331 6.18 20.31 -7.26
N TRP A 332 5.80 20.90 -8.40
CA TRP A 332 6.17 20.35 -9.70
C TRP A 332 7.66 20.46 -9.98
N ASP A 333 8.31 21.53 -9.55
CA ASP A 333 9.76 21.69 -9.70
C ASP A 333 10.49 20.59 -8.94
N ALA A 334 10.10 20.31 -7.69
CA ALA A 334 10.70 19.26 -6.89
C ALA A 334 10.41 17.86 -7.45
N ALA A 335 9.15 17.56 -7.79
CA ALA A 335 8.76 16.23 -8.27
C ALA A 335 9.41 15.89 -9.62
N LEU A 336 9.47 16.84 -10.55
CA LEU A 336 10.11 16.63 -11.85
C LEU A 336 11.63 16.61 -11.74
N LYS A 337 12.22 17.37 -10.81
CA LYS A 337 13.66 17.29 -10.51
C LYS A 337 14.03 15.95 -9.88
N ALA A 338 13.26 15.46 -8.91
CA ALA A 338 13.43 14.14 -8.32
C ALA A 338 13.35 13.04 -9.40
N MET A 339 12.34 13.08 -10.27
CA MET A 339 12.26 12.14 -11.39
C MET A 339 13.45 12.26 -12.36
N ASN A 340 13.95 13.47 -12.63
CA ASN A 340 15.14 13.66 -13.45
C ASN A 340 16.37 13.04 -12.79
N ILE A 341 16.58 13.22 -11.48
CA ILE A 341 17.65 12.56 -10.73
C ILE A 341 17.49 11.04 -10.86
N ALA A 342 16.29 10.50 -10.60
CA ALA A 342 16.00 9.06 -10.70
C ALA A 342 16.39 8.46 -12.07
N LEU A 343 16.05 9.14 -13.18
CA LEU A 343 16.39 8.68 -14.54
C LEU A 343 17.89 8.76 -14.84
N ASN A 344 18.58 9.75 -14.27
CA ASN A 344 20.02 9.92 -14.46
C ASN A 344 20.81 8.92 -13.60
N GLU A 345 20.51 8.82 -12.31
CA GLU A 345 21.14 7.86 -11.40
C GLU A 345 20.84 6.41 -11.81
N ALA A 346 19.62 6.15 -12.29
CA ALA A 346 19.20 4.88 -12.88
C ALA A 346 19.39 3.66 -11.97
N MET A 347 19.45 3.84 -10.64
CA MET A 347 19.52 2.75 -9.65
C MET A 347 18.33 1.79 -9.74
N ARG A 348 17.20 2.26 -10.28
CA ARG A 348 16.06 1.45 -10.68
C ARG A 348 15.61 1.85 -12.09
N ILE A 349 15.50 0.86 -12.98
CA ILE A 349 15.12 1.08 -14.38
C ILE A 349 13.75 0.46 -14.62
N TYR A 350 12.74 1.29 -14.86
CA TYR A 350 11.42 0.80 -15.29
C TYR A 350 11.48 0.24 -16.71
N ILE A 351 10.70 -0.81 -16.97
CA ILE A 351 10.76 -1.59 -18.20
C ILE A 351 9.44 -1.53 -18.96
N CYS A 352 8.36 -1.99 -18.34
CA CYS A 352 7.04 -2.02 -18.95
C CYS A 352 5.92 -1.97 -17.91
N SER A 353 4.77 -1.43 -18.31
CA SER A 353 3.49 -1.72 -17.66
C SER A 353 2.87 -2.97 -18.31
N GLN A 354 2.11 -3.72 -17.52
CA GLN A 354 1.44 -4.95 -17.91
C GLN A 354 -0.07 -4.73 -17.86
N GLU A 355 -0.75 -5.21 -18.90
CA GLU A 355 -2.20 -5.31 -18.89
C GLU A 355 -2.59 -6.62 -18.18
N GLN A 356 -3.20 -6.49 -17.01
CA GLN A 356 -3.75 -7.62 -16.27
C GLN A 356 -5.23 -7.80 -16.60
N TYR A 357 -5.63 -9.07 -16.68
CA TYR A 357 -6.99 -9.48 -17.05
C TYR A 357 -7.67 -10.07 -15.82
N TYR A 358 -8.73 -9.43 -15.35
CA TYR A 358 -9.64 -9.98 -14.34
C TYR A 358 -10.89 -10.48 -15.04
N VAL A 359 -11.49 -11.58 -14.55
CA VAL A 359 -12.61 -12.22 -15.23
C VAL A 359 -13.77 -12.51 -14.29
N ALA A 360 -14.98 -12.24 -14.78
CA ALA A 360 -16.23 -12.60 -14.13
C ALA A 360 -17.09 -13.46 -15.07
N ASN A 361 -18.01 -14.24 -14.52
CA ASN A 361 -18.96 -15.01 -15.32
C ASN A 361 -19.96 -14.06 -15.99
N LYS A 362 -19.98 -14.07 -17.33
CA LYS A 362 -20.77 -13.12 -18.14
C LYS A 362 -22.28 -13.22 -17.89
N GLU A 363 -22.78 -14.40 -17.54
CA GLU A 363 -24.22 -14.62 -17.32
C GLU A 363 -24.63 -14.35 -15.87
N ARG A 364 -23.69 -14.16 -14.96
CA ARG A 364 -23.98 -14.16 -13.53
C ARG A 364 -24.35 -12.79 -12.97
N PHE A 365 -23.85 -11.72 -13.57
CA PHE A 365 -24.04 -10.35 -13.12
C PHE A 365 -25.15 -9.63 -13.90
N GLN A 366 -25.89 -8.76 -13.23
CA GLN A 366 -26.87 -7.85 -13.85
C GLN A 366 -26.19 -6.63 -14.46
N SER A 367 -25.10 -6.19 -13.83
CA SER A 367 -24.24 -5.09 -14.29
C SER A 367 -22.78 -5.38 -13.92
N ARG A 368 -21.85 -4.77 -14.65
CA ARG A 368 -20.42 -4.83 -14.28
C ARG A 368 -20.21 -4.25 -12.88
N MET A 369 -19.27 -4.86 -12.16
CA MET A 369 -18.79 -4.33 -10.88
C MET A 369 -18.10 -2.99 -11.09
N ALA A 370 -18.12 -2.12 -10.09
CA ALA A 370 -17.18 -1.01 -10.01
C ALA A 370 -15.76 -1.54 -9.77
N TYR A 371 -14.77 -0.88 -10.34
CA TYR A 371 -13.37 -1.25 -10.26
C TYR A 371 -12.51 0.01 -10.43
N GLY A 372 -11.27 -0.02 -9.98
CA GLY A 372 -10.34 1.08 -10.18
C GLY A 372 -9.61 0.99 -11.50
N LEU A 373 -9.37 2.15 -12.13
CA LEU A 373 -8.68 2.22 -13.42
C LEU A 373 -7.18 1.92 -13.33
N GLY A 374 -6.59 2.05 -12.14
CA GLY A 374 -5.19 1.76 -11.88
C GLY A 374 -4.95 0.39 -11.25
N ASP A 375 -5.85 -0.05 -10.37
CA ASP A 375 -5.70 -1.20 -9.45
C ASP A 375 -6.69 -2.34 -9.71
N GLY A 376 -7.65 -2.15 -10.63
CA GLY A 376 -8.55 -3.20 -11.09
C GLY A 376 -9.64 -3.56 -10.08
N LEU A 377 -9.95 -4.85 -9.95
CA LEU A 377 -10.97 -5.30 -9.00
C LEU A 377 -10.46 -5.09 -7.57
N ASN A 378 -11.25 -4.41 -6.75
CA ASN A 378 -10.89 -4.01 -5.38
C ASN A 378 -12.13 -4.00 -4.47
N MET A 379 -12.07 -3.35 -3.29
CA MET A 379 -13.20 -3.28 -2.37
C MET A 379 -14.52 -2.80 -3.00
N TRP A 380 -14.45 -1.92 -4.01
CA TRP A 380 -15.64 -1.42 -4.71
C TRP A 380 -16.33 -2.51 -5.51
N SER A 381 -15.57 -3.49 -6.00
CA SER A 381 -16.10 -4.62 -6.75
C SER A 381 -17.01 -5.49 -5.87
N PHE A 382 -16.61 -5.73 -4.62
CA PHE A 382 -17.48 -6.41 -3.63
C PHE A 382 -18.71 -5.59 -3.28
N LYS A 383 -18.55 -4.29 -2.97
CA LYS A 383 -19.64 -3.41 -2.51
C LYS A 383 -20.70 -3.16 -3.60
N THR A 384 -20.33 -3.27 -4.88
CA THR A 384 -21.20 -3.02 -6.04
C THR A 384 -21.57 -4.26 -6.85
N ALA A 385 -21.15 -5.46 -6.42
CA ALA A 385 -21.49 -6.69 -7.11
C ALA A 385 -23.01 -6.88 -7.16
N ASP A 386 -23.59 -6.94 -8.35
CA ASP A 386 -25.01 -7.25 -8.55
C ASP A 386 -25.16 -8.59 -9.26
N VAL A 387 -25.15 -9.68 -8.49
CA VAL A 387 -25.33 -11.03 -9.02
C VAL A 387 -26.80 -11.42 -9.09
N LYS A 388 -27.15 -12.28 -10.04
CA LYS A 388 -28.49 -12.87 -10.13
C LYS A 388 -28.79 -13.69 -8.87
N PRO A 389 -29.99 -13.61 -8.28
CA PRO A 389 -30.33 -14.37 -7.10
C PRO A 389 -30.30 -15.89 -7.37
N GLY A 390 -30.04 -16.66 -6.33
CA GLY A 390 -30.20 -18.11 -6.31
C GLY A 390 -31.69 -18.51 -6.32
N LYS A 391 -31.95 -19.82 -6.29
CA LYS A 391 -33.31 -20.37 -6.23
C LYS A 391 -34.07 -19.95 -4.96
N ASP A 392 -33.34 -19.64 -3.89
CA ASP A 392 -33.86 -19.15 -2.61
C ASP A 392 -34.04 -17.63 -2.56
N GLY A 393 -33.83 -16.93 -3.69
CA GLY A 393 -33.94 -15.48 -3.80
C GLY A 393 -32.73 -14.70 -3.28
N LYS A 394 -31.76 -15.36 -2.63
CA LYS A 394 -30.57 -14.70 -2.09
C LYS A 394 -29.54 -14.40 -3.17
N LYS A 395 -28.89 -13.24 -3.06
CA LYS A 395 -27.74 -12.87 -3.88
C LYS A 395 -26.46 -13.27 -3.15
N VAL A 396 -25.85 -14.36 -3.62
CA VAL A 396 -24.57 -14.86 -3.10
C VAL A 396 -23.50 -14.64 -4.16
N LEU A 397 -22.50 -13.82 -3.84
CA LEU A 397 -21.31 -13.63 -4.65
C LEU A 397 -20.29 -14.72 -4.32
N ARG A 398 -19.80 -15.44 -5.32
CA ARG A 398 -18.70 -16.40 -5.20
C ARG A 398 -17.42 -15.80 -5.78
N VAL A 399 -16.38 -15.73 -4.96
CA VAL A 399 -15.10 -15.10 -5.28
C VAL A 399 -14.01 -16.14 -5.11
N THR A 400 -13.15 -16.25 -6.12
CA THR A 400 -11.99 -17.15 -6.07
C THR A 400 -10.72 -16.34 -6.27
N GLU A 401 -9.76 -16.47 -5.36
CA GLU A 401 -8.43 -15.87 -5.50
C GLU A 401 -7.40 -16.88 -6.06
N PHE A 402 -6.25 -16.37 -6.49
CA PHE A 402 -5.10 -17.20 -6.86
C PHE A 402 -4.11 -17.30 -5.71
N SER A 403 -3.77 -18.52 -5.29
CA SER A 403 -2.72 -18.74 -4.28
C SER A 403 -1.85 -19.91 -4.69
N ALA A 404 -0.62 -19.64 -5.11
CA ALA A 404 0.35 -20.68 -5.47
C ALA A 404 0.66 -21.65 -4.30
N ARG A 405 0.48 -21.19 -3.05
CA ARG A 405 0.68 -22.00 -1.84
C ARG A 405 -0.59 -22.72 -1.36
N GLY A 406 -1.74 -22.42 -1.94
CA GLY A 406 -3.02 -22.97 -1.48
C GLY A 406 -3.39 -22.48 -0.06
N ALA A 407 -3.17 -21.20 0.22
CA ALA A 407 -3.63 -20.52 1.45
C ALA A 407 -4.32 -19.20 1.09
N LEU A 408 -5.37 -18.82 1.84
CA LEU A 408 -6.09 -17.54 1.63
C LEU A 408 -5.22 -16.31 1.92
N PHE A 409 -4.35 -16.37 2.93
CA PHE A 409 -3.59 -15.20 3.41
C PHE A 409 -2.10 -15.50 3.55
N MET A 410 -1.26 -14.48 3.33
CA MET A 410 0.20 -14.61 3.39
C MET A 410 0.84 -13.84 4.57
N SER A 411 0.12 -12.87 5.15
CA SER A 411 0.48 -12.15 6.37
C SER A 411 -0.50 -12.44 7.51
N ALA A 412 -0.10 -12.18 8.75
CA ALA A 412 -1.03 -12.13 9.86
C ALA A 412 -2.07 -11.01 9.64
N TRP A 413 -3.25 -11.18 10.21
CA TRP A 413 -4.24 -10.11 10.32
C TRP A 413 -3.95 -9.29 11.58
N ASP A 414 -2.73 -8.76 11.69
CA ASP A 414 -2.30 -7.89 12.78
C ASP A 414 -2.77 -6.44 12.52
N PRO A 415 -3.63 -5.87 13.37
CA PRO A 415 -4.16 -4.52 13.19
C PRO A 415 -3.26 -3.42 13.76
N ILE A 416 -2.11 -3.77 14.36
CA ILE A 416 -1.17 -2.86 15.01
C ILE A 416 0.23 -2.95 14.37
N GLY A 417 0.77 -4.15 14.19
CA GLY A 417 2.10 -4.37 13.64
C GLY A 417 2.30 -3.81 12.24
N ILE A 418 3.53 -3.39 11.93
CA ILE A 418 3.86 -2.77 10.64
C ILE A 418 3.83 -3.75 9.47
N ASP A 419 3.95 -5.06 9.76
CA ASP A 419 3.90 -6.15 8.77
C ASP A 419 2.50 -6.77 8.61
N GLY A 420 1.53 -6.34 9.43
CA GLY A 420 0.13 -6.79 9.37
C GLY A 420 -0.60 -6.31 8.12
N PHE A 421 -1.44 -7.16 7.53
CA PHE A 421 -2.21 -6.85 6.30
C PHE A 421 -1.37 -6.32 5.12
N THR A 422 -0.08 -6.65 5.06
CA THR A 422 0.82 -6.14 4.02
C THR A 422 0.65 -6.86 2.68
N ASP A 423 0.01 -8.04 2.68
CA ASP A 423 -0.24 -8.80 1.47
C ASP A 423 -1.57 -8.41 0.79
N VAL A 424 -1.60 -8.46 -0.54
CA VAL A 424 -2.76 -8.06 -1.36
C VAL A 424 -3.99 -8.94 -1.14
N TYR A 425 -3.82 -10.20 -0.75
CA TYR A 425 -4.91 -11.15 -0.50
C TYR A 425 -5.64 -10.79 0.79
N SER A 426 -4.89 -10.52 1.85
CA SER A 426 -5.44 -10.03 3.13
C SER A 426 -6.18 -8.70 2.94
N ARG A 427 -5.60 -7.74 2.19
CA ARG A 427 -6.24 -6.44 1.92
C ARG A 427 -7.53 -6.56 1.10
N ALA A 428 -7.51 -7.36 0.03
CA ALA A 428 -8.67 -7.52 -0.86
C ALA A 428 -9.93 -7.99 -0.12
N LEU A 429 -9.77 -8.84 0.91
CA LEU A 429 -10.89 -9.35 1.71
C LEU A 429 -11.18 -8.52 2.97
N MET A 430 -10.19 -7.85 3.55
CA MET A 430 -10.39 -6.96 4.71
C MET A 430 -11.11 -5.66 4.34
N GLU A 431 -10.71 -4.99 3.27
CA GLU A 431 -11.24 -3.68 2.87
C GLU A 431 -12.77 -3.63 2.60
N PRO A 432 -13.44 -4.66 2.03
CA PRO A 432 -14.90 -4.64 1.93
C PRO A 432 -15.61 -4.74 3.29
N MET A 433 -14.93 -5.25 4.32
CA MET A 433 -15.45 -5.38 5.68
C MET A 433 -15.14 -4.17 6.57
N TYR A 434 -14.42 -3.19 6.06
CA TYR A 434 -14.00 -1.99 6.76
C TYR A 434 -14.48 -0.73 6.02
N ASP A 435 -14.75 0.33 6.77
CA ASP A 435 -15.08 1.64 6.24
C ASP A 435 -14.04 2.67 6.74
N ALA A 436 -13.25 3.22 5.81
CA ALA A 436 -12.24 4.24 6.12
C ALA A 436 -12.85 5.64 6.30
N SER A 437 -12.10 6.56 6.91
CA SER A 437 -12.48 7.98 7.01
C SER A 437 -12.72 8.62 5.64
N SER A 438 -11.77 8.41 4.74
CA SER A 438 -11.73 8.88 3.35
C SER A 438 -11.05 7.81 2.49
N PHE A 439 -11.13 7.96 1.17
CA PHE A 439 -10.48 7.07 0.20
C PHE A 439 -10.04 7.84 -1.04
N GLU A 440 -9.15 7.25 -1.84
CA GLU A 440 -8.81 7.76 -3.17
C GLU A 440 -9.87 7.29 -4.18
N ASN A 441 -10.49 8.24 -4.89
CA ASN A 441 -11.52 7.92 -5.87
C ASN A 441 -10.97 6.93 -6.93
N PRO A 442 -11.62 5.78 -7.17
CA PRO A 442 -11.09 4.73 -8.05
C PRO A 442 -10.98 5.15 -9.53
N TYR A 443 -11.58 6.29 -9.90
CA TYR A 443 -11.51 6.88 -11.24
C TYR A 443 -10.60 8.12 -11.28
N SER A 444 -10.84 9.12 -10.42
CA SER A 444 -10.13 10.41 -10.50
C SER A 444 -8.84 10.47 -9.67
N GLY A 445 -8.66 9.58 -8.70
CA GLY A 445 -7.59 9.64 -7.70
C GLY A 445 -7.76 10.78 -6.68
N ASP A 446 -8.91 11.47 -6.64
CA ASP A 446 -9.16 12.54 -5.68
C ASP A 446 -9.44 12.00 -4.28
N SER A 447 -8.94 12.70 -3.26
CA SER A 447 -9.29 12.41 -1.86
C SER A 447 -10.79 12.64 -1.61
N THR A 448 -11.52 11.57 -1.31
CA THR A 448 -12.98 11.56 -1.19
C THR A 448 -13.43 11.24 0.24
N PRO A 449 -14.33 12.04 0.86
CA PRO A 449 -14.86 11.75 2.18
C PRO A 449 -15.74 10.49 2.19
N TRP A 450 -15.68 9.71 3.27
CA TRP A 450 -16.53 8.53 3.46
C TRP A 450 -17.20 8.53 4.83
N ARG A 451 -16.51 8.05 5.88
CA ARG A 451 -16.98 8.09 7.28
C ARG A 451 -16.72 9.42 7.97
N VAL A 452 -16.09 10.36 7.28
CA VAL A 452 -16.08 11.77 7.65
C VAL A 452 -16.65 12.64 6.55
N THR A 453 -17.06 13.85 6.92
CA THR A 453 -17.35 14.92 5.96
C THR A 453 -16.66 16.19 6.41
N TRP A 454 -16.12 16.92 5.45
CA TRP A 454 -15.59 18.26 5.61
C TRP A 454 -16.25 19.18 4.58
N ASP A 455 -16.33 20.47 4.89
CA ASP A 455 -16.66 21.48 3.90
C ASP A 455 -15.34 21.97 3.30
N PRO A 456 -15.07 21.73 2.00
CA PRO A 456 -13.83 22.18 1.35
C PRO A 456 -13.58 23.68 1.51
N LYS A 457 -14.63 24.51 1.68
CA LYS A 457 -14.51 25.96 1.90
C LYS A 457 -14.00 26.33 3.30
N LYS A 458 -14.06 25.40 4.25
CA LYS A 458 -13.60 25.57 5.63
C LYS A 458 -12.26 24.91 5.90
N VAL A 459 -11.71 24.19 4.92
CA VAL A 459 -10.35 23.70 4.96
C VAL A 459 -9.45 24.86 4.55
N GLN A 460 -8.46 25.16 5.38
CA GLN A 460 -7.52 26.24 5.14
C GLN A 460 -6.11 25.66 5.16
N THR A 461 -5.27 26.17 4.27
CA THR A 461 -3.83 26.01 4.35
C THR A 461 -3.17 27.35 4.09
N LYS A 462 -2.19 27.71 4.91
CA LYS A 462 -1.43 28.95 4.79
C LYS A 462 -0.07 28.79 5.44
N THR A 463 0.95 29.00 4.63
CA THR A 463 2.35 28.95 5.03
C THR A 463 3.04 30.29 4.80
N THR A 464 4.17 30.50 5.47
CA THR A 464 5.11 31.60 5.23
C THR A 464 6.53 31.06 5.39
N LYS A 465 7.54 31.85 5.09
CA LYS A 465 8.94 31.51 5.40
C LYS A 465 9.39 32.23 6.67
N ASP A 466 10.17 31.55 7.50
CA ASP A 466 10.89 32.18 8.60
C ASP A 466 12.12 32.96 8.07
N LYS A 467 12.95 33.46 8.99
CA LYS A 467 14.16 34.24 8.63
C LYS A 467 15.22 33.42 7.90
N ASP A 468 15.22 32.11 8.11
CA ASP A 468 16.17 31.17 7.54
C ASP A 468 15.64 30.56 6.23
N GLY A 469 14.41 30.92 5.85
CA GLY A 469 13.76 30.46 4.62
C GLY A 469 12.96 29.17 4.79
N ASN A 470 12.85 28.63 6.01
CA ASN A 470 12.08 27.41 6.27
C ASN A 470 10.58 27.70 6.20
N LEU A 471 9.83 26.74 5.66
CA LEU A 471 8.38 26.85 5.60
C LEU A 471 7.79 26.68 7.00
N ILE A 472 7.01 27.67 7.45
CA ILE A 472 6.33 27.66 8.74
C ILE A 472 4.84 27.94 8.58
N GLY A 473 4.06 27.49 9.56
CA GLY A 473 2.62 27.70 9.62
C GLY A 473 2.25 29.15 9.90
N ALA A 474 1.25 29.66 9.19
CA ALA A 474 0.70 31.01 9.40
C ALA A 474 -0.69 31.00 10.04
N ILE A 475 -1.22 29.83 10.40
CA ILE A 475 -2.52 29.67 11.06
C ILE A 475 -2.29 29.50 12.57
N PRO A 476 -2.85 30.35 13.44
CA PRO A 476 -2.71 30.17 14.89
C PRO A 476 -3.53 28.97 15.37
N VAL A 477 -2.92 28.15 16.23
CA VAL A 477 -3.61 27.06 16.92
C VAL A 477 -4.19 27.61 18.23
N PRO A 478 -5.47 27.35 18.54
CA PRO A 478 -6.06 27.78 19.82
C PRO A 478 -5.26 27.22 21.01
N GLU A 479 -4.99 28.05 22.02
CA GLU A 479 -4.26 27.62 23.23
C GLU A 479 -4.97 26.46 23.97
N THR A 480 -6.27 26.31 23.75
CA THR A 480 -7.13 25.27 24.32
C THR A 480 -7.24 24.02 23.47
N ALA A 481 -6.62 23.98 22.28
CA ALA A 481 -6.52 22.75 21.51
C ALA A 481 -5.77 21.69 22.35
N LEU A 482 -6.12 20.43 22.13
CA LEU A 482 -5.63 19.29 22.90
C LEU A 482 -4.62 18.48 22.10
N MET A 483 -3.61 17.98 22.79
CA MET A 483 -2.71 16.93 22.30
C MET A 483 -2.58 15.86 23.38
N TYR A 484 -2.51 14.58 23.00
CA TYR A 484 -2.25 13.51 23.95
C TYR A 484 -0.75 13.47 24.28
N ASN A 485 -0.43 13.37 25.56
CA ASN A 485 0.92 13.23 26.07
C ASN A 485 1.06 11.81 26.65
N SER A 486 1.90 10.98 26.02
CA SER A 486 2.19 9.62 26.46
C SER A 486 2.82 9.62 27.86
N ALA A 487 3.82 10.45 28.14
CA ALA A 487 4.50 10.43 29.44
C ALA A 487 3.57 10.76 30.61
N THR A 488 2.62 11.70 30.44
CA THR A 488 1.66 12.08 31.49
C THR A 488 0.32 11.34 31.40
N LYS A 489 0.10 10.58 30.33
CA LYS A 489 -1.13 9.85 29.98
C LYS A 489 -2.37 10.76 29.98
N LYS A 490 -2.25 11.98 29.43
CA LYS A 490 -3.30 13.01 29.47
C LYS A 490 -3.47 13.75 28.15
N TRP A 491 -4.70 14.22 27.92
CA TRP A 491 -4.99 15.25 26.94
C TRP A 491 -4.64 16.62 27.52
N GLU A 492 -3.57 17.23 27.02
CA GLU A 492 -3.03 18.49 27.49
C GLU A 492 -3.28 19.61 26.50
N LYS A 493 -3.41 20.83 27.02
CA LYS A 493 -3.56 22.03 26.19
C LYS A 493 -2.24 22.34 25.49
N VAL A 494 -2.30 22.66 24.20
CA VAL A 494 -1.11 22.99 23.39
C VAL A 494 -0.39 24.26 23.85
N GLY A 495 -1.11 25.20 24.48
CA GLY A 495 -0.53 26.43 25.00
C GLY A 495 -0.33 27.54 23.96
N LYS A 496 0.49 28.54 24.34
CA LYS A 496 0.62 29.80 23.61
C LYS A 496 1.60 29.73 22.45
N GLY A 497 1.29 30.48 21.38
CA GLY A 497 2.24 30.76 20.29
C GLY A 497 2.42 29.64 19.26
N VAL A 498 1.61 28.58 19.33
CA VAL A 498 1.64 27.49 18.34
C VAL A 498 0.96 27.94 17.05
N THR A 499 1.61 27.72 15.91
CA THR A 499 1.04 27.88 14.57
C THR A 499 1.10 26.57 13.79
N CYS A 500 0.29 26.46 12.75
CA CYS A 500 0.26 25.31 11.85
C CYS A 500 0.06 25.73 10.39
N PHE A 501 0.30 24.80 9.47
CA PHE A 501 0.10 25.04 8.04
C PHE A 501 -1.38 25.03 7.71
N SER A 502 -2.09 24.02 8.21
CA SER A 502 -3.44 23.68 7.79
C SER A 502 -4.38 23.45 8.95
N THR A 503 -5.66 23.72 8.71
CA THR A 503 -6.76 23.39 9.62
C THR A 503 -7.97 22.90 8.84
N GLY A 504 -8.70 21.96 9.42
CA GLY A 504 -9.95 21.45 8.87
C GLY A 504 -10.93 21.05 9.97
N THR A 505 -12.23 21.24 9.74
CA THR A 505 -13.30 20.80 10.66
C THR A 505 -14.09 19.66 10.05
N TYR A 506 -14.18 18.55 10.80
CA TYR A 506 -14.72 17.28 10.36
C TYR A 506 -15.96 16.92 11.17
N THR A 507 -16.98 16.45 10.46
CA THR A 507 -18.13 15.75 11.05
C THR A 507 -17.94 14.26 10.86
N TYR A 508 -17.87 13.53 11.97
CA TYR A 508 -17.74 12.08 11.97
C TYR A 508 -19.11 11.41 11.78
N LYS A 509 -19.19 10.49 10.84
CA LYS A 509 -20.30 9.55 10.69
C LYS A 509 -19.95 8.29 11.45
N PHE A 510 -20.14 8.30 12.77
CA PHE A 510 -19.88 7.14 13.61
C PHE A 510 -20.66 5.91 13.12
N ALA A 511 -19.97 4.79 12.97
CA ALA A 511 -20.55 3.52 12.57
C ALA A 511 -20.92 2.68 13.79
N LYS A 512 -21.66 1.61 13.53
CA LYS A 512 -21.80 0.51 14.46
C LYS A 512 -20.78 -0.55 14.03
N TYR A 513 -19.96 -1.01 14.96
CA TYR A 513 -19.13 -2.18 14.75
C TYR A 513 -19.99 -3.43 14.54
N HIS A 514 -19.42 -4.47 13.94
CA HIS A 514 -20.11 -5.75 13.68
C HIS A 514 -20.60 -6.47 14.95
N ASN A 515 -20.08 -6.11 16.13
CA ASN A 515 -20.53 -6.61 17.43
C ASN A 515 -21.62 -5.74 18.09
N ASP A 516 -22.25 -4.84 17.34
CA ASP A 516 -23.22 -3.84 17.79
C ASP A 516 -22.69 -2.66 18.62
N GLN A 517 -21.39 -2.58 18.93
CA GLN A 517 -20.80 -1.42 19.61
C GLN A 517 -20.94 -0.17 18.72
N VAL A 518 -21.49 0.91 19.27
CA VAL A 518 -21.61 2.18 18.54
C VAL A 518 -20.35 3.01 18.75
N GLN A 519 -19.71 3.43 17.66
CA GLN A 519 -18.56 4.32 17.72
C GLN A 519 -18.95 5.69 18.29
N THR A 520 -17.99 6.31 18.98
CA THR A 520 -18.12 7.63 19.58
C THR A 520 -16.82 8.40 19.39
N ILE A 521 -16.79 9.66 19.83
CA ILE A 521 -15.57 10.47 19.83
C ILE A 521 -14.44 9.82 20.63
N ALA A 522 -14.74 9.04 21.66
CA ALA A 522 -13.74 8.35 22.45
C ALA A 522 -12.99 7.29 21.65
N ASP A 523 -13.62 6.65 20.67
CA ASP A 523 -12.95 5.65 19.81
C ASP A 523 -11.91 6.33 18.88
N MET A 524 -12.20 7.55 18.41
CA MET A 524 -11.24 8.40 17.69
C MET A 524 -10.07 8.80 18.60
N LEU A 525 -10.37 9.30 19.80
CA LEU A 525 -9.35 9.73 20.76
C LEU A 525 -8.45 8.57 21.18
N TYR A 526 -9.03 7.40 21.43
CA TYR A 526 -8.28 6.18 21.72
C TYR A 526 -7.31 5.86 20.58
N SER A 527 -7.80 5.85 19.34
CA SER A 527 -6.99 5.49 18.15
C SER A 527 -5.78 6.42 18.01
N PHE A 528 -5.98 7.73 18.18
CA PHE A 528 -4.88 8.71 18.15
C PHE A 528 -3.90 8.52 19.33
N ALA A 529 -4.43 8.39 20.54
CA ALA A 529 -3.60 8.23 21.74
C ALA A 529 -2.81 6.92 21.74
N PHE A 530 -3.37 5.83 21.21
CA PHE A 530 -2.66 4.55 21.06
C PHE A 530 -1.43 4.70 20.16
N MET A 531 -1.56 5.39 19.02
CA MET A 531 -0.40 5.65 18.16
C MET A 531 0.66 6.50 18.87
N VAL A 532 0.24 7.54 19.60
CA VAL A 532 1.16 8.40 20.36
C VAL A 532 1.87 7.63 21.48
N GLU A 533 1.14 6.75 22.17
CA GLU A 533 1.69 5.89 23.22
C GLU A 533 2.82 5.01 22.66
N TRP A 534 2.53 4.22 21.63
CA TRP A 534 3.48 3.22 21.10
C TRP A 534 4.61 3.80 20.25
N ALA A 535 4.47 5.03 19.77
CA ALA A 535 5.47 5.72 18.96
C ALA A 535 6.41 6.64 19.75
N ASN A 536 6.21 6.84 21.06
CA ASN A 536 7.08 7.69 21.87
C ASN A 536 7.68 6.88 23.02
N LYS A 537 8.99 6.94 23.17
CA LYS A 537 9.71 6.28 24.27
C LYS A 537 9.72 7.20 25.50
N ASP A 538 8.87 6.93 26.48
CA ASP A 538 8.72 7.75 27.68
C ASP A 538 9.81 7.48 28.75
N GLY A 539 10.63 6.45 28.57
CA GLY A 539 11.77 6.10 29.42
C GLY A 539 12.49 4.82 29.00
N ASP A 540 13.60 4.47 29.68
CA ASP A 540 14.43 3.32 29.30
C ASP A 540 13.74 1.96 29.45
N ASN A 541 12.80 1.84 30.40
CA ASN A 541 12.03 0.63 30.68
C ASN A 541 10.58 0.73 30.17
N ASP A 542 10.35 1.60 29.20
CA ASP A 542 9.02 1.77 28.62
C ASP A 542 8.62 0.51 27.84
N LYS A 543 7.61 -0.19 28.36
CA LYS A 543 7.06 -1.42 27.76
C LYS A 543 6.00 -1.13 26.71
N TYR A 544 5.57 0.13 26.60
CA TYR A 544 4.55 0.60 25.67
C TYR A 544 5.19 1.39 24.53
N TYR A 545 6.34 0.91 24.04
CA TYR A 545 7.10 1.49 22.93
C TYR A 545 7.60 0.36 22.03
N ASP A 546 7.49 0.54 20.72
CA ASP A 546 8.07 -0.34 19.71
C ASP A 546 8.85 0.52 18.69
N ASP A 547 10.13 0.21 18.50
CA ASP A 547 11.05 1.03 17.69
C ASP A 547 10.67 1.04 16.20
N SER A 548 10.23 -0.11 15.68
CA SER A 548 9.82 -0.27 14.29
C SER A 548 8.48 0.42 14.03
N TYR A 549 7.52 0.26 14.94
CA TYR A 549 6.24 0.98 14.93
C TYR A 549 6.46 2.49 15.02
N SER A 550 7.30 2.94 15.95
CA SER A 550 7.68 4.35 16.10
C SER A 550 8.24 4.92 14.81
N SER A 551 9.21 4.24 14.20
CA SER A 551 9.86 4.71 12.97
C SER A 551 8.86 4.95 11.83
N GLN A 552 7.79 4.15 11.75
CA GLN A 552 6.77 4.27 10.71
C GLN A 552 5.65 5.27 11.04
N ILE A 553 5.21 5.33 12.30
CA ILE A 553 4.02 6.09 12.71
C ILE A 553 4.37 7.50 13.17
N LYS A 554 5.52 7.69 13.83
CA LYS A 554 5.94 8.97 14.41
C LYS A 554 5.99 10.13 13.40
N PRO A 555 6.51 9.97 12.16
CA PRO A 555 6.50 11.06 11.18
C PRO A 555 5.10 11.62 10.91
N GLY A 556 4.08 10.75 10.86
CA GLY A 556 2.68 11.14 10.69
C GLY A 556 2.03 11.70 11.96
N LEU A 557 2.60 11.49 13.14
CA LEU A 557 2.14 12.11 14.38
C LEU A 557 2.73 13.52 14.58
N ASP A 558 4.01 13.70 14.23
CA ASP A 558 4.75 14.95 14.45
C ASP A 558 4.19 16.13 13.61
N VAL A 559 3.41 15.83 12.55
CA VAL A 559 2.69 16.86 11.78
C VAL A 559 1.51 17.44 12.54
N TYR A 560 0.89 16.72 13.49
CA TYR A 560 -0.28 17.24 14.22
C TYR A 560 0.16 18.29 15.25
N LYS A 561 -0.58 19.41 15.31
CA LYS A 561 -0.37 20.51 16.25
C LYS A 561 -1.47 20.67 17.28
N GLY A 562 -2.58 19.94 17.13
CA GLY A 562 -3.62 19.82 18.14
C GLY A 562 -5.01 19.58 17.55
N ILE A 563 -5.95 19.25 18.42
CA ILE A 563 -7.37 19.05 18.07
C ILE A 563 -8.30 19.86 18.98
N VAL A 564 -9.43 20.30 18.44
CA VAL A 564 -10.54 20.90 19.20
C VAL A 564 -11.79 20.07 18.98
N ILE A 565 -12.35 19.55 20.07
CA ILE A 565 -13.67 18.91 20.07
C ILE A 565 -14.71 20.02 20.28
N ASN A 566 -15.50 20.30 19.24
CA ASN A 566 -16.45 21.40 19.26
C ASN A 566 -17.76 20.98 19.96
N PRO A 567 -18.53 21.93 20.55
CA PRO A 567 -19.79 21.62 21.23
C PRO A 567 -20.85 20.93 20.38
N ASN A 568 -20.81 21.13 19.05
CA ASN A 568 -21.70 20.48 18.09
C ASN A 568 -21.24 19.07 17.67
N GLY A 569 -20.19 18.52 18.31
CA GLY A 569 -19.66 17.19 18.02
C GLY A 569 -18.69 17.10 16.85
N THR A 570 -18.37 18.21 16.16
CA THR A 570 -17.34 18.22 15.12
C THR A 570 -15.95 18.31 15.71
N VAL A 571 -14.93 17.84 15.00
CA VAL A 571 -13.53 17.97 15.43
C VAL A 571 -12.79 18.88 14.48
N THR A 572 -12.07 19.86 15.00
CA THR A 572 -11.13 20.67 14.23
C THR A 572 -9.72 20.16 14.49
N SER A 573 -8.96 19.84 13.45
CA SER A 573 -7.54 19.48 13.58
C SER A 573 -6.66 20.58 13.01
N TYR A 574 -5.47 20.70 13.59
CA TYR A 574 -4.41 21.63 13.21
C TYR A 574 -3.15 20.82 12.92
N PHE A 575 -2.52 21.02 11.76
CA PHE A 575 -1.43 20.15 11.31
C PHE A 575 -0.53 20.82 10.26
N ASP A 576 0.71 20.35 10.16
CA ASP A 576 1.76 20.84 9.25
C ASP A 576 1.84 20.01 7.97
N TYR A 577 0.82 20.15 7.12
CA TYR A 577 0.81 19.57 5.78
C TYR A 577 0.14 20.56 4.82
N ASN A 578 0.84 20.98 3.77
CA ASN A 578 0.31 21.91 2.77
C ASN A 578 0.08 21.20 1.43
N TRP A 579 -1.06 21.47 0.80
CA TRP A 579 -1.37 21.03 -0.57
C TRP A 579 -2.32 22.04 -1.25
N PRO A 580 -1.81 23.25 -1.59
CA PRO A 580 -2.65 24.40 -1.92
C PRO A 580 -3.41 24.25 -3.25
N MET A 581 -2.96 23.34 -4.12
CA MET A 581 -3.64 23.01 -5.38
C MET A 581 -4.85 22.08 -5.22
N GLU A 582 -5.00 21.40 -4.07
CA GLU A 582 -6.11 20.48 -3.84
C GLU A 582 -6.48 20.38 -2.34
N LEU A 583 -7.43 21.22 -1.92
CA LEU A 583 -7.87 21.26 -0.51
C LEU A 583 -8.54 19.97 -0.03
N SER A 584 -9.07 19.12 -0.92
CA SER A 584 -9.56 17.78 -0.52
C SER A 584 -8.44 16.89 -0.02
N ARG A 585 -7.22 17.01 -0.59
CA ARG A 585 -6.04 16.29 -0.10
C ARG A 585 -5.54 16.85 1.24
N VAL A 586 -5.57 18.18 1.40
CA VAL A 586 -5.32 18.82 2.72
C VAL A 586 -6.28 18.30 3.77
N ALA A 587 -7.58 18.26 3.45
CA ALA A 587 -8.60 17.78 4.35
C ALA A 587 -8.40 16.30 4.73
N ALA A 588 -8.10 15.44 3.75
CA ALA A 588 -7.86 14.03 3.98
C ALA A 588 -6.63 13.77 4.87
N ALA A 589 -5.52 14.49 4.63
CA ALA A 589 -4.33 14.42 5.48
C ALA A 589 -4.60 14.89 6.92
N GLY A 590 -5.53 15.84 7.08
CA GLY A 590 -5.88 16.41 8.36
C GLY A 590 -6.87 15.62 9.19
N VAL A 591 -7.57 14.62 8.65
CA VAL A 591 -8.60 13.87 9.40
C VAL A 591 -7.92 13.17 10.59
N PRO A 592 -8.27 13.48 11.85
CA PRO A 592 -7.76 12.71 12.98
C PRO A 592 -8.11 11.23 12.82
N ALA A 593 -7.11 10.36 13.03
CA ALA A 593 -7.22 8.92 12.87
C ALA A 593 -8.48 8.38 13.58
N PHE A 594 -9.44 7.91 12.79
CA PHE A 594 -10.77 7.57 13.27
C PHE A 594 -11.14 6.10 13.03
N THR A 595 -10.37 5.41 12.22
CA THR A 595 -10.79 4.11 11.71
C THR A 595 -9.76 3.06 12.08
N THR A 596 -9.84 2.63 13.34
CA THR A 596 -9.23 1.37 13.79
C THR A 596 -9.96 0.20 13.15
N LEU A 597 -9.23 -0.85 12.79
CA LEU A 597 -9.80 -2.04 12.14
C LEU A 597 -10.73 -2.83 13.07
N ALA A 598 -10.54 -2.66 14.38
CA ALA A 598 -11.27 -3.31 15.46
C ALA A 598 -11.56 -2.32 16.61
N PRO A 599 -12.52 -2.60 17.52
CA PRO A 599 -12.84 -1.75 18.65
C PRO A 599 -11.66 -1.61 19.63
N TRP A 600 -11.63 -0.48 20.35
CA TRP A 600 -10.57 -0.19 21.32
C TRP A 600 -10.29 -1.30 22.35
N PRO A 601 -11.26 -2.11 22.85
CA PRO A 601 -10.95 -3.20 23.77
C PRO A 601 -10.01 -4.26 23.18
N ILE A 602 -10.07 -4.48 21.86
CA ILE A 602 -9.21 -5.45 21.17
C ILE A 602 -7.78 -4.91 21.11
N TYR A 603 -7.61 -3.66 20.66
CA TYR A 603 -6.31 -2.98 20.63
C TYR A 603 -5.67 -2.90 22.03
N GLU A 604 -6.46 -2.54 23.05
CA GLU A 604 -5.97 -2.42 24.43
C GLU A 604 -5.49 -3.77 24.96
N ALA A 605 -6.26 -4.84 24.72
CA ALA A 605 -5.89 -6.19 25.14
C ALA A 605 -4.63 -6.68 24.42
N MET A 606 -4.50 -6.46 23.12
CA MET A 606 -3.31 -6.80 22.34
C MET A 606 -2.07 -6.04 22.84
N GLY A 607 -2.19 -4.72 22.99
CA GLY A 607 -1.11 -3.89 23.52
C GLY A 607 -0.66 -4.32 24.92
N LYS A 608 -1.60 -4.66 25.81
CA LYS A 608 -1.27 -5.20 27.13
C LYS A 608 -0.62 -6.58 27.07
N LEU A 609 -1.04 -7.47 26.17
CA LEU A 609 -0.37 -8.76 26.00
C LEU A 609 1.06 -8.61 25.51
N VAL A 610 1.33 -7.64 24.63
CA VAL A 610 2.69 -7.31 24.17
C VAL A 610 3.52 -6.69 25.30
N ALA A 611 3.00 -5.65 25.97
CA ALA A 611 3.74 -4.92 27.00
C ALA A 611 3.92 -5.73 28.30
N GLU A 612 2.87 -6.42 28.76
CA GLU A 612 2.81 -7.04 30.09
C GLU A 612 2.94 -8.56 30.05
N GLY A 613 2.73 -9.20 28.90
CA GLY A 613 2.65 -10.65 28.77
C GLY A 613 1.38 -11.25 29.40
N GLY A 614 1.49 -12.48 29.87
CA GLY A 614 0.39 -13.16 30.59
C GLY A 614 -0.67 -13.80 29.68
N ALA A 615 -0.33 -14.10 28.42
CA ALA A 615 -1.17 -14.93 27.57
C ALA A 615 -1.46 -16.27 28.24
N LYS A 616 -2.72 -16.69 28.25
CA LYS A 616 -3.15 -17.96 28.87
C LYS A 616 -2.56 -19.17 28.15
N SER A 617 -2.31 -19.05 26.85
CA SER A 617 -1.63 -20.04 26.02
C SER A 617 -0.14 -20.17 26.32
N GLY A 618 0.46 -19.20 27.03
CA GLY A 618 1.91 -19.09 27.21
C GLY A 618 2.66 -18.47 26.01
N LYS A 619 1.95 -18.01 24.97
CA LYS A 619 2.56 -17.31 23.84
C LYS A 619 3.12 -15.94 24.24
N VAL A 620 4.21 -15.55 23.58
CA VAL A 620 4.79 -14.20 23.68
C VAL A 620 4.42 -13.45 22.42
N TYR A 621 3.82 -12.26 22.60
CA TYR A 621 3.36 -11.42 21.50
C TYR A 621 4.31 -10.25 21.26
N SER A 622 4.50 -9.88 19.99
CA SER A 622 5.19 -8.65 19.57
C SER A 622 4.50 -8.09 18.32
N PHE A 623 4.46 -6.76 18.16
CA PHE A 623 4.03 -6.12 16.91
C PHE A 623 5.06 -6.29 15.80
N THR A 624 6.32 -6.52 16.18
CA THR A 624 7.43 -6.80 15.29
C THR A 624 8.16 -8.06 15.80
N PRO A 625 7.67 -9.26 15.48
CA PRO A 625 8.22 -10.50 16.01
C PRO A 625 9.65 -10.72 15.49
N SER A 626 10.54 -11.15 16.39
CA SER A 626 11.87 -11.63 16.01
C SER A 626 12.07 -13.05 16.54
N GLY A 627 12.26 -13.99 15.62
CA GLY A 627 12.39 -15.42 15.94
C GLY A 627 11.06 -16.19 15.93
N GLU A 628 11.14 -17.53 15.98
CA GLU A 628 9.98 -18.42 15.78
C GLU A 628 9.07 -18.55 17.02
N GLU A 629 9.55 -18.15 18.21
CA GLU A 629 8.81 -18.29 19.47
C GLU A 629 7.94 -17.07 19.81
N ILE A 630 8.20 -15.93 19.17
CA ILE A 630 7.44 -14.69 19.30
C ILE A 630 6.47 -14.60 18.13
N VAL A 631 5.20 -14.32 18.42
CA VAL A 631 4.14 -14.28 17.40
C VAL A 631 3.49 -12.91 17.32
N GLU A 632 3.04 -12.54 16.12
CA GLU A 632 2.18 -11.37 15.92
C GLU A 632 0.78 -11.61 16.54
N PRO A 633 0.13 -10.56 17.07
CA PRO A 633 -1.31 -10.55 17.23
C PRO A 633 -2.00 -10.83 15.88
N ASP A 634 -2.93 -11.79 15.84
CA ASP A 634 -3.62 -12.16 14.61
C ASP A 634 -5.12 -12.27 14.86
N LEU A 635 -5.90 -11.42 14.19
CA LEU A 635 -7.34 -11.33 14.37
C LEU A 635 -8.11 -12.60 13.96
N LEU A 636 -7.51 -13.46 13.14
CA LEU A 636 -8.12 -14.72 12.68
C LEU A 636 -7.63 -15.94 13.45
N ASN A 637 -6.57 -15.82 14.25
CA ASN A 637 -5.99 -16.93 14.98
C ASN A 637 -6.80 -17.26 16.24
N GLU A 638 -7.33 -18.48 16.35
CA GLU A 638 -8.18 -18.88 17.49
C GLU A 638 -7.42 -18.86 18.83
N THR A 639 -6.12 -19.15 18.84
CA THR A 639 -5.32 -19.07 20.09
C THR A 639 -5.16 -17.62 20.53
N CYS A 640 -4.82 -16.72 19.60
CA CYS A 640 -4.78 -15.28 19.87
C CYS A 640 -6.15 -14.76 20.33
N ALA A 641 -7.24 -15.21 19.69
CA ALA A 641 -8.59 -14.82 20.09
C ALA A 641 -8.92 -15.21 21.54
N LEU A 642 -8.49 -16.38 22.00
CA LEU A 642 -8.69 -16.83 23.38
C LEU A 642 -7.82 -16.08 24.39
N ASP A 643 -6.58 -15.73 24.04
CA ASP A 643 -5.70 -14.93 24.90
C ASP A 643 -6.20 -13.49 25.04
N VAL A 644 -6.62 -12.87 23.94
CA VAL A 644 -7.25 -11.55 23.93
C VAL A 644 -8.58 -11.57 24.70
N LEU A 645 -9.39 -12.63 24.56
CA LEU A 645 -10.61 -12.80 25.36
C LEU A 645 -10.30 -12.81 26.87
N ALA A 646 -9.30 -13.57 27.29
CA ALA A 646 -8.93 -13.66 28.70
C ALA A 646 -8.47 -12.28 29.24
N LYS A 647 -7.67 -11.54 28.46
CA LYS A 647 -7.24 -10.19 28.83
C LYS A 647 -8.39 -9.19 28.87
N ILE A 648 -9.37 -9.29 27.96
CA ILE A 648 -10.59 -8.47 28.01
C ILE A 648 -11.43 -8.80 29.26
N GLU A 649 -11.59 -10.08 29.60
CA GLU A 649 -12.32 -10.48 30.81
C GLU A 649 -11.64 -9.97 32.09
N GLU A 650 -10.31 -10.00 32.14
CA GLU A 650 -9.50 -9.41 33.22
C GLU A 650 -9.73 -7.89 33.35
N MET A 651 -9.59 -7.14 32.25
CA MET A 651 -9.81 -5.70 32.24
C MET A 651 -11.24 -5.32 32.64
N ASN A 652 -12.23 -6.08 32.16
CA ASN A 652 -13.63 -5.85 32.48
C ASN A 652 -13.92 -6.10 33.97
N ALA A 653 -13.37 -7.18 34.54
CA ALA A 653 -13.50 -7.47 35.98
C ALA A 653 -12.84 -6.40 36.86
N ALA A 654 -11.74 -5.82 36.39
CA ALA A 654 -11.06 -4.71 37.07
C ALA A 654 -11.75 -3.35 36.90
N ASN A 655 -12.82 -3.25 36.09
CA ASN A 655 -13.43 -1.99 35.65
C ASN A 655 -12.38 -1.01 35.05
N TYR A 656 -11.42 -1.56 34.31
CA TYR A 656 -10.34 -0.78 33.72
C TYR A 656 -10.88 0.17 32.63
N ILE A 657 -10.43 1.42 32.66
CA ILE A 657 -10.75 2.45 31.66
C ILE A 657 -9.40 3.04 31.19
N PRO A 658 -9.04 2.93 29.90
CA PRO A 658 -7.84 3.56 29.38
C PRO A 658 -7.82 5.07 29.64
N ALA A 659 -6.67 5.60 30.04
CA ALA A 659 -6.52 7.02 30.37
C ALA A 659 -6.90 7.94 29.20
N SER A 660 -6.64 7.50 27.96
CA SER A 660 -6.97 8.22 26.73
C SER A 660 -8.46 8.47 26.49
N ILE A 661 -9.35 7.66 27.09
CA ILE A 661 -10.81 7.80 26.95
C ILE A 661 -11.52 8.11 28.27
N ALA A 662 -10.78 8.23 29.36
CA ALA A 662 -11.31 8.65 30.64
C ALA A 662 -11.96 10.04 30.51
N GLY A 663 -13.23 10.14 30.94
CA GLY A 663 -14.03 11.37 30.80
C GLY A 663 -14.76 11.51 29.45
N TYR A 664 -14.47 10.66 28.46
CA TYR A 664 -15.16 10.63 27.16
C TYR A 664 -16.13 9.43 27.01
N LYS A 665 -15.98 8.41 27.87
CA LYS A 665 -16.97 7.33 28.07
C LYS A 665 -17.29 7.17 29.55
N THR A 666 -18.56 6.83 29.85
CA THR A 666 -18.97 6.42 31.19
C THR A 666 -18.51 4.99 31.49
N ALA A 667 -18.33 4.65 32.77
CA ALA A 667 -17.99 3.29 33.18
C ALA A 667 -18.97 2.22 32.65
N LYS A 668 -20.26 2.58 32.54
CA LYS A 668 -21.29 1.70 31.96
C LYS A 668 -21.06 1.45 30.46
N GLN A 669 -20.68 2.48 29.71
CA GLN A 669 -20.36 2.33 28.28
C GLN A 669 -19.11 1.47 28.10
N VAL A 670 -18.06 1.71 28.88
CA VAL A 670 -16.82 0.91 28.84
C VAL A 670 -17.12 -0.57 29.13
N LYS A 671 -17.87 -0.85 30.19
CA LYS A 671 -18.29 -2.22 30.51
C LYS A 671 -19.08 -2.87 29.38
N SER A 672 -20.00 -2.12 28.75
CA SER A 672 -20.76 -2.60 27.59
C SER A 672 -19.86 -2.93 26.40
N ASP A 673 -18.85 -2.11 26.11
CA ASP A 673 -17.91 -2.35 25.01
C ASP A 673 -17.15 -3.68 25.22
N TYR A 674 -16.68 -3.93 26.44
CA TYR A 674 -16.06 -5.20 26.81
C TYR A 674 -17.01 -6.39 26.67
N GLU A 675 -18.23 -6.29 27.19
CA GLU A 675 -19.23 -7.36 27.13
C GLU A 675 -19.62 -7.72 25.68
N LEU A 676 -19.70 -6.73 24.79
CA LEU A 676 -19.96 -6.96 23.37
C LEU A 676 -18.80 -7.67 22.67
N CYS A 677 -17.55 -7.29 22.97
CA CYS A 677 -16.37 -8.00 22.46
C CYS A 677 -16.32 -9.44 22.99
N ILE A 678 -16.54 -9.66 24.28
CA ILE A 678 -16.60 -11.01 24.90
C ILE A 678 -17.65 -11.88 24.20
N LYS A 679 -18.85 -11.34 24.00
CA LYS A 679 -19.95 -12.05 23.32
C LYS A 679 -19.57 -12.41 21.89
N TRP A 680 -18.96 -11.47 21.15
CA TRP A 680 -18.49 -11.73 19.79
C TRP A 680 -17.47 -12.87 19.76
N ILE A 681 -16.40 -12.77 20.54
CA ILE A 681 -15.29 -13.74 20.49
C ILE A 681 -15.78 -15.14 20.84
N LYS A 682 -16.65 -15.28 21.85
CA LYS A 682 -17.26 -16.56 22.23
C LYS A 682 -18.13 -17.17 21.12
N ALA A 683 -18.80 -16.33 20.33
CA ALA A 683 -19.70 -16.78 19.27
C ALA A 683 -18.99 -17.03 17.92
N LYS A 684 -18.03 -16.19 17.58
CA LYS A 684 -17.40 -16.11 16.24
C LYS A 684 -15.97 -16.66 16.21
N LYS A 685 -15.33 -16.83 17.37
CA LYS A 685 -13.96 -17.35 17.52
C LYS A 685 -12.89 -16.57 16.75
N ASN A 686 -13.16 -15.31 16.45
CA ASN A 686 -12.22 -14.38 15.84
C ASN A 686 -12.32 -13.01 16.54
N LEU A 687 -11.35 -12.15 16.28
CA LEU A 687 -11.25 -10.80 16.84
C LEU A 687 -11.62 -9.72 15.81
N PHE A 688 -11.88 -10.09 14.56
CA PHE A 688 -12.14 -9.16 13.47
C PHE A 688 -13.57 -8.58 13.55
N ILE A 689 -13.69 -7.47 14.27
CA ILE A 689 -14.94 -6.75 14.51
C ILE A 689 -14.81 -5.38 13.82
N SER A 690 -15.33 -5.19 12.61
CA SER A 690 -15.08 -3.95 11.86
C SER A 690 -16.36 -3.15 11.59
N THR A 691 -16.32 -2.19 10.66
CA THR A 691 -17.37 -1.17 10.44
C THR A 691 -17.96 -1.16 9.04
N GLY A 692 -17.45 -2.01 8.14
CA GLY A 692 -17.86 -2.03 6.75
C GLY A 692 -19.20 -2.73 6.51
N PRO A 693 -19.71 -2.66 5.27
CA PRO A 693 -20.98 -3.23 4.86
C PRO A 693 -21.02 -4.76 4.88
N PHE A 694 -19.85 -5.39 4.95
CA PHE A 694 -19.71 -6.83 5.12
C PHE A 694 -19.08 -7.15 6.46
N MET A 695 -19.57 -8.21 7.10
CA MET A 695 -19.08 -8.74 8.36
C MET A 695 -18.47 -10.11 8.13
N LEU A 696 -17.32 -10.39 8.77
CA LEU A 696 -16.74 -11.73 8.81
C LEU A 696 -17.67 -12.67 9.59
N ASP A 697 -18.28 -13.61 8.89
CA ASP A 697 -19.21 -14.56 9.52
C ASP A 697 -18.52 -15.87 9.90
N TYR A 698 -17.60 -16.34 9.05
CA TYR A 698 -16.88 -17.61 9.18
C TYR A 698 -15.54 -17.57 8.45
N TYR A 699 -14.53 -18.20 9.02
CA TYR A 699 -13.23 -18.45 8.40
C TYR A 699 -12.74 -19.86 8.77
N ASP A 700 -12.24 -20.58 7.78
CA ASP A 700 -11.67 -21.91 7.91
C ASP A 700 -10.33 -21.96 7.16
N ALA A 701 -9.25 -21.82 7.92
CA ALA A 701 -7.90 -21.89 7.41
C ALA A 701 -7.57 -23.26 6.78
N LYS A 702 -8.18 -24.35 7.28
CA LYS A 702 -7.89 -25.71 6.81
C LYS A 702 -8.45 -25.96 5.41
N ASN A 703 -9.64 -25.42 5.15
CA ASN A 703 -10.34 -25.59 3.87
C ASN A 703 -10.19 -24.39 2.94
N ASN A 704 -9.48 -23.33 3.35
CA ASN A 704 -9.34 -22.06 2.62
C ASN A 704 -10.71 -21.47 2.25
N GLN A 705 -11.59 -21.37 3.23
CA GLN A 705 -12.93 -20.82 3.03
C GLN A 705 -13.16 -19.64 3.95
N MET A 706 -13.72 -18.57 3.40
CA MET A 706 -14.19 -17.42 4.15
C MET A 706 -15.62 -17.08 3.72
N ILE A 707 -16.45 -16.69 4.69
CA ILE A 707 -17.79 -16.19 4.45
C ILE A 707 -17.92 -14.80 5.03
N MET A 708 -18.31 -13.86 4.18
CA MET A 708 -18.76 -12.53 4.60
C MET A 708 -20.27 -12.42 4.45
N LYS A 709 -20.94 -11.75 5.38
CA LYS A 709 -22.37 -11.46 5.31
C LYS A 709 -22.62 -9.96 5.25
N ALA A 710 -23.65 -9.55 4.52
CA ALA A 710 -24.16 -8.18 4.60
C ALA A 710 -24.51 -7.83 6.06
N TYR A 711 -24.17 -6.62 6.49
CA TYR A 711 -24.40 -6.11 7.85
C TYR A 711 -25.22 -4.82 7.87
#